data_AF-A0A1L9PM80-F1
#
_entry.id   AF-A0A1L9PM80-F1
#
_cell.length_a   1.000
_cell.length_b   1.000
_cell.length_c   1.000
_cell.angle_alpha   90.00
_cell.angle_beta   90.00
_cell.angle_gamma   90.00
#
_symmetry.space_group_name_H-M   'P 1'
#
loop_
_entity.id
_entity.type
_entity.pdbx_description
1 polymer ?
#
loop_
_entity_poly.entity_id
_entity_poly.type
_entity_poly.pdbx_seq_one_letter_code
_entity_poly.pdbx_strand_id
1 'polypeptide(L)'
;MGPRWLSCPQIWSLWLLLVSCSYAFYLPGYSIKRYNDDESIPLLVNKIFSDNTQLQYAYYDLPFVCPPSGRTHGGSPFGSGQSVSQNLGEILRGDRIMTSDFELHMGQNAECRALCTREIERKDVKWGRQLIREGYVAEWIADNLPGATSFVTVDRTRKYYASGFKLGYQEFSPVDGKLRYFINNHFTIVIRWRAAPEGGKTVVGFEVYPKSISAKEHGENGCPEHVHDEHEGLELYIPPNIERLREKYPGSSYLPEDDDYDDGAKLKVPITYSVYFKEENGVDWWSRWDLYFSKQDDSTMTHWLAVLNSLTISGVLGVAVYVIWNRTVQGDIKGRGDGAMDEGKARRSGARKEGLLDQTTDVEREGDLSSDDEGIEDVSGWKLLHGDVFRVPEFSGLLAPLVGSGMQLFFMASGLLILSCLGILNPSFRGGFVSVGMGLFVFAGVFSGYFSGSLYKTFGGVSWRKNTLITALFFPGLAFCLIFILNLFVWAQASSTAIPFPTLIGIVLLWLVIQVPLVYAGSWYGFMRAKPWEHPTKTSSIPRQIPPQPWYLHSVQGTILTGLAPFAVLFIELLFVFKNLWQDKSGYYYVFGFLSAVTTILMITVSEVTIIATYSQLCAENYHWWWQSFLTGGSSAFWVFAYCIWYYYFHLHITGFVSSLLFFSYSFLACAVYGLLTGTVGFLTAYAFIRRIYSSVKVD
;
A
#
# COMPACT_ATOMS: atom_id res chain seq x y z
N MET A 1 44.78 8.17 -15.68
CA MET A 1 45.04 6.98 -14.83
C MET A 1 43.72 6.23 -14.65
N GLY A 2 43.47 5.18 -15.43
CA GLY A 2 42.25 4.37 -15.33
C GLY A 2 42.30 3.43 -14.11
N PRO A 3 41.16 3.08 -13.49
CA PRO A 3 41.15 2.30 -12.27
C PRO A 3 41.50 0.82 -12.56
N ARG A 4 42.72 0.41 -12.22
CA ARG A 4 43.25 -0.98 -12.32
C ARG A 4 42.60 -1.99 -11.35
N TRP A 5 41.51 -1.62 -10.66
CA TRP A 5 40.87 -2.46 -9.64
C TRP A 5 39.91 -3.51 -10.21
N LEU A 6 39.52 -3.42 -11.48
CA LEU A 6 38.56 -4.34 -12.12
C LEU A 6 39.19 -5.64 -12.68
N SER A 7 40.52 -5.75 -12.66
CA SER A 7 41.26 -6.85 -13.30
C SER A 7 42.00 -7.75 -12.31
N CYS A 8 41.54 -7.84 -11.06
CA CYS A 8 42.12 -8.75 -10.07
C CYS A 8 41.37 -10.10 -10.08
N PRO A 9 41.99 -11.21 -10.54
CA PRO A 9 41.33 -12.52 -10.65
C PRO A 9 40.89 -13.09 -9.29
N GLN A 10 41.51 -12.62 -8.19
CA GLN A 10 41.13 -12.99 -6.82
C GLN A 10 39.72 -12.53 -6.42
N ILE A 11 39.25 -11.41 -6.96
CA ILE A 11 37.89 -10.89 -6.69
C ILE A 11 36.85 -11.73 -7.42
N TRP A 12 37.16 -12.15 -8.66
CA TRP A 12 36.30 -13.04 -9.45
C TRP A 12 36.19 -14.43 -8.83
N SER A 13 37.28 -14.99 -8.29
CA SER A 13 37.22 -16.26 -7.57
C SER A 13 36.41 -16.17 -6.27
N LEU A 14 36.41 -15.01 -5.59
CA LEU A 14 35.62 -14.79 -4.37
C LEU A 14 34.11 -14.66 -4.70
N TRP A 15 33.78 -14.01 -5.82
CA TRP A 15 32.42 -13.98 -6.37
C TRP A 15 31.95 -15.37 -6.83
N LEU A 16 32.80 -16.16 -7.48
CA LEU A 16 32.46 -17.53 -7.90
C LEU A 16 32.29 -18.47 -6.70
N LEU A 17 33.10 -18.31 -5.63
CA LEU A 17 32.92 -19.02 -4.37
C LEU A 17 31.60 -18.67 -3.67
N LEU A 18 31.22 -17.38 -3.65
CA LEU A 18 29.93 -16.93 -3.14
C LEU A 18 28.75 -17.48 -3.98
N VAL A 19 28.92 -17.63 -5.30
CA VAL A 19 27.91 -18.23 -6.18
C VAL A 19 27.81 -19.75 -5.99
N SER A 20 28.92 -20.45 -5.73
CA SER A 20 28.91 -21.92 -5.49
C SER A 20 28.26 -22.35 -4.18
N CYS A 21 28.11 -21.44 -3.21
CA CYS A 21 27.37 -21.68 -1.97
C CYS A 21 25.85 -21.42 -2.11
N SER A 22 25.35 -21.12 -3.31
CA SER A 22 23.90 -21.04 -3.53
C SER A 22 23.30 -22.45 -3.54
N TYR A 23 22.90 -22.91 -2.35
CA TYR A 23 21.83 -23.91 -2.27
C TYR A 23 20.67 -23.41 -3.12
N ALA A 24 20.14 -24.25 -4.01
CA ALA A 24 18.99 -23.93 -4.83
C ALA A 24 17.87 -23.40 -3.92
N PHE A 25 17.63 -22.09 -3.99
CA PHE A 25 16.68 -21.43 -3.13
C PHE A 25 15.28 -21.82 -3.60
N TYR A 26 14.52 -22.53 -2.75
CA TYR A 26 13.11 -22.78 -2.99
C TYR A 26 12.39 -21.44 -2.94
N LEU A 27 12.00 -20.90 -4.11
CA LEU A 27 11.05 -19.80 -4.21
C LEU A 27 9.64 -20.39 -4.21
N PRO A 28 8.83 -20.15 -3.16
CA PRO A 28 7.41 -20.49 -3.16
C PRO A 28 6.74 -19.92 -4.42
N GLY A 29 5.97 -20.76 -5.12
CA GLY A 29 5.27 -20.39 -6.36
C GLY A 29 6.04 -20.61 -7.67
N TYR A 30 7.36 -20.75 -7.61
CA TYR A 30 8.20 -21.03 -8.78
C TYR A 30 8.70 -22.47 -8.84
N SER A 31 8.77 -23.14 -7.69
CA SER A 31 9.29 -24.51 -7.60
C SER A 31 8.18 -25.49 -7.18
N ILE A 32 7.94 -26.50 -8.02
CA ILE A 32 6.90 -27.51 -7.80
C ILE A 32 7.32 -28.42 -6.66
N LYS A 33 6.50 -28.49 -5.61
CA LYS A 33 6.64 -29.50 -4.56
C LYS A 33 5.82 -30.74 -4.93
N ARG A 34 6.50 -31.89 -4.97
CA ARG A 34 5.90 -33.20 -5.26
C ARG A 34 5.86 -34.01 -3.97
N TYR A 35 4.81 -34.81 -3.82
CA TYR A 35 4.60 -35.70 -2.69
C TYR A 35 4.41 -37.13 -3.19
N ASN A 36 5.03 -38.09 -2.53
CA ASN A 36 4.75 -39.51 -2.72
C ASN A 36 3.54 -39.95 -1.89
N ASP A 37 3.05 -41.16 -2.17
CA ASP A 37 2.02 -41.77 -1.32
C ASP A 37 2.54 -41.98 0.11
N ASP A 38 1.68 -41.74 1.09
CA ASP A 38 1.99 -41.75 2.53
C ASP A 38 3.02 -40.68 2.98
N GLU A 39 3.48 -39.82 2.06
CA GLU A 39 4.32 -38.69 2.44
C GLU A 39 3.49 -37.66 3.20
N SER A 40 4.07 -37.18 4.30
CA SER A 40 3.39 -36.27 5.20
C SER A 40 3.34 -34.83 4.68
N ILE A 41 2.19 -34.19 4.78
CA ILE A 41 1.96 -32.79 4.41
C ILE A 41 1.85 -31.97 5.70
N PRO A 42 2.82 -31.11 6.04
CA PRO A 42 2.74 -30.31 7.26
C PRO A 42 1.60 -29.30 7.14
N LEU A 43 0.64 -29.36 8.07
CA LEU A 43 -0.38 -28.33 8.23
C LEU A 43 0.16 -27.27 9.19
N LEU A 44 0.17 -26.03 8.73
CA LEU A 44 0.61 -24.87 9.49
C LEU A 44 -0.60 -24.04 9.89
N VAL A 45 -0.58 -23.50 11.09
CA VAL A 45 -1.58 -22.56 11.59
C VAL A 45 -0.96 -21.18 11.72
N ASN A 46 -1.72 -20.13 11.43
CA ASN A 46 -1.21 -18.75 11.47
C ASN A 46 -1.91 -17.92 12.55
N LYS A 47 -3.03 -17.31 12.18
CA LYS A 47 -3.73 -16.33 13.01
C LYS A 47 -5.22 -16.37 12.73
N ILE A 48 -5.97 -15.70 13.60
CA ILE A 48 -7.36 -15.36 13.35
C ILE A 48 -7.46 -13.87 13.00
N PHE A 49 -8.34 -13.54 12.06
CA PHE A 49 -8.62 -12.18 11.65
C PHE A 49 -10.13 -12.00 11.45
N SER A 50 -10.60 -10.76 11.54
CA SER A 50 -12.00 -10.40 11.32
C SER A 50 -12.06 -9.22 10.36
N ASP A 51 -13.11 -9.11 9.56
CA ASP A 51 -13.36 -7.93 8.73
C ASP A 51 -13.84 -6.73 9.57
N ASN A 52 -14.43 -6.99 10.74
CA ASN A 52 -15.00 -5.98 11.64
C ASN A 52 -13.98 -5.34 12.60
N THR A 53 -12.77 -5.91 12.76
CA THR A 53 -11.74 -5.36 13.66
C THR A 53 -10.36 -5.38 13.00
N GLN A 54 -9.47 -4.46 13.36
CA GLN A 54 -8.09 -4.47 12.84
C GLN A 54 -7.15 -5.35 13.67
N LEU A 55 -7.62 -5.87 14.81
CA LEU A 55 -6.85 -6.73 15.70
C LEU A 55 -6.89 -8.17 15.20
N GLN A 56 -5.73 -8.81 15.24
CA GLN A 56 -5.55 -10.23 14.92
C GLN A 56 -4.98 -10.94 16.15
N TYR A 57 -5.23 -12.23 16.28
CA TYR A 57 -4.70 -13.04 17.39
C TYR A 57 -4.05 -14.30 16.84
N ALA A 58 -3.00 -14.79 17.49
CA ALA A 58 -2.37 -16.04 17.04
C ALA A 58 -3.34 -17.20 17.29
N TYR A 59 -3.33 -18.20 16.40
CA TYR A 59 -4.27 -19.32 16.50
C TYR A 59 -4.11 -20.10 17.81
N TYR A 60 -2.88 -20.26 18.31
CA TYR A 60 -2.59 -20.98 19.56
C TYR A 60 -2.81 -20.17 20.84
N ASP A 61 -3.07 -18.86 20.74
CA ASP A 61 -3.41 -18.03 21.92
C ASP A 61 -4.89 -18.20 22.32
N LEU A 62 -5.68 -18.91 21.51
CA LEU A 62 -7.10 -19.15 21.75
C LEU A 62 -7.31 -20.25 22.81
N PRO A 63 -8.20 -20.04 23.80
CA PRO A 63 -8.34 -20.95 24.95
C PRO A 63 -9.03 -22.26 24.58
N PHE A 64 -9.84 -22.25 23.53
CA PHE A 64 -10.59 -23.40 23.03
C PHE A 64 -9.82 -24.19 21.96
N VAL A 65 -8.57 -23.82 21.64
CA VAL A 65 -7.72 -24.54 20.69
C VAL A 65 -6.75 -25.47 21.43
N CYS A 66 -6.42 -26.61 20.82
CA CYS A 66 -5.39 -27.52 21.36
C CYS A 66 -4.01 -26.83 21.35
N PRO A 67 -3.30 -26.74 22.47
CA PRO A 67 -1.94 -26.26 22.54
C PRO A 67 -1.03 -27.30 21.89
N PRO A 68 0.10 -26.83 21.36
CA PRO A 68 1.03 -27.70 20.66
C PRO A 68 1.58 -28.78 21.59
N SER A 69 1.60 -30.02 21.13
CA SER A 69 2.14 -31.16 21.89
C SER A 69 3.67 -31.14 22.02
N GLY A 70 4.36 -30.34 21.19
CA GLY A 70 5.82 -30.30 21.09
C GLY A 70 6.44 -31.51 20.37
N ARG A 71 5.64 -32.47 19.93
CA ARG A 71 6.10 -33.67 19.21
C ARG A 71 6.34 -33.35 17.74
N THR A 72 7.28 -34.05 17.13
CA THR A 72 7.48 -34.00 15.69
C THR A 72 6.41 -34.85 15.01
N HIS A 73 5.54 -34.20 14.24
CA HIS A 73 4.48 -34.83 13.46
C HIS A 73 4.65 -34.46 11.98
N GLY A 74 4.21 -35.34 11.08
CA GLY A 74 4.06 -35.02 9.67
C GLY A 74 5.34 -34.64 8.92
N GLY A 75 6.47 -35.28 9.25
CA GLY A 75 7.74 -35.15 8.52
C GLY A 75 8.35 -33.73 8.55
N SER A 76 7.80 -32.81 9.34
CA SER A 76 8.45 -31.53 9.58
C SER A 76 9.72 -31.75 10.41
N PRO A 77 10.84 -31.08 10.08
CA PRO A 77 12.04 -31.11 10.91
C PRO A 77 11.81 -30.44 12.29
N PHE A 78 10.66 -29.78 12.46
CA PHE A 78 10.27 -29.02 13.63
C PHE A 78 9.11 -29.71 14.37
N GLY A 79 9.13 -29.69 15.70
CA GLY A 79 8.02 -30.16 16.54
C GLY A 79 6.81 -29.23 16.47
N SER A 80 5.62 -29.71 16.82
CA SER A 80 4.39 -28.90 16.92
C SER A 80 4.61 -27.68 17.82
N GLY A 81 4.06 -26.53 17.41
CA GLY A 81 4.21 -25.24 18.11
C GLY A 81 5.53 -24.52 17.88
N GLN A 82 6.46 -25.09 17.11
CA GLN A 82 7.64 -24.36 16.70
C GLN A 82 7.28 -23.37 15.59
N SER A 83 7.76 -22.13 15.73
CA SER A 83 7.60 -21.11 14.71
C SER A 83 8.44 -21.47 13.48
N VAL A 84 7.83 -21.38 12.30
CA VAL A 84 8.56 -21.48 11.03
C VAL A 84 9.36 -20.19 10.85
N SER A 85 10.55 -20.23 10.26
CA SER A 85 11.35 -19.02 10.02
C SER A 85 10.58 -18.05 9.12
N GLN A 86 10.21 -16.89 9.66
CA GLN A 86 9.40 -15.89 8.95
C GLN A 86 10.30 -14.81 8.35
N ASN A 87 9.91 -14.30 7.18
CA ASN A 87 10.54 -13.11 6.62
C ASN A 87 10.03 -11.82 7.30
N LEU A 88 10.75 -10.70 7.11
CA LEU A 88 10.41 -9.43 7.75
C LEU A 88 8.97 -8.99 7.46
N GLY A 89 8.49 -9.20 6.25
CA GLY A 89 7.16 -8.83 5.80
C GLY A 89 6.06 -9.69 6.39
N GLU A 90 6.30 -10.99 6.63
CA GLU A 90 5.37 -11.84 7.39
C GLU A 90 5.23 -11.36 8.84
N ILE A 91 6.35 -10.99 9.47
CA ILE A 91 6.35 -10.44 10.83
C ILE A 91 5.58 -9.11 10.87
N LEU A 92 5.82 -8.21 9.91
CA LEU A 92 5.14 -6.91 9.80
C LEU A 92 3.65 -7.04 9.46
N ARG A 93 3.24 -8.13 8.80
CA ARG A 93 1.82 -8.46 8.56
C ARG A 93 1.14 -9.06 9.80
N GLY A 94 1.90 -9.33 10.87
CA GLY A 94 1.40 -9.97 12.08
C GLY A 94 1.17 -11.47 11.93
N ASP A 95 1.83 -12.12 10.97
CA ASP A 95 1.77 -13.57 10.81
C ASP A 95 2.52 -14.25 11.97
N ARG A 96 1.95 -15.33 12.48
CA ARG A 96 2.45 -16.19 13.57
C ARG A 96 2.37 -17.64 13.13
N ILE A 97 3.12 -18.00 12.09
CA ILE A 97 3.03 -19.31 11.46
C ILE A 97 3.74 -20.35 12.33
N MET A 98 2.97 -21.34 12.79
CA MET A 98 3.45 -22.43 13.64
C MET A 98 3.04 -23.78 13.05
N THR A 99 3.87 -24.80 13.27
CA THR A 99 3.55 -26.20 12.95
C THR A 99 2.44 -26.71 13.86
N SER A 100 1.55 -27.54 13.30
CA SER A 100 0.42 -28.10 14.05
C SER A 100 0.51 -29.61 14.27
N ASP A 101 -0.31 -30.09 15.20
CA ASP A 101 -0.47 -31.52 15.52
C ASP A 101 -1.41 -32.26 14.55
N PHE A 102 -1.93 -31.59 13.51
CA PHE A 102 -2.76 -32.23 12.50
C PHE A 102 -1.90 -33.10 11.58
N GLU A 103 -2.25 -34.37 11.46
CA GLU A 103 -1.52 -35.33 10.64
C GLU A 103 -2.21 -35.53 9.29
N LEU A 104 -1.53 -35.10 8.22
CA LEU A 104 -1.95 -35.31 6.85
C LEU A 104 -0.93 -36.21 6.15
N HIS A 105 -1.38 -37.37 5.68
CA HIS A 105 -0.55 -38.31 4.90
C HIS A 105 -1.13 -38.41 3.49
N MET A 106 -0.32 -38.09 2.49
CA MET A 106 -0.77 -38.00 1.10
C MET A 106 -1.44 -39.31 0.66
N GLY A 107 -2.71 -39.22 0.25
CA GLY A 107 -3.48 -40.38 -0.23
C GLY A 107 -4.17 -41.22 0.86
N GLN A 108 -3.99 -40.91 2.15
CA GLN A 108 -4.67 -41.60 3.24
C GLN A 108 -5.87 -40.80 3.75
N ASN A 109 -7.08 -41.32 3.54
CA ASN A 109 -8.29 -40.74 4.10
C ASN A 109 -8.46 -41.15 5.56
N ALA A 110 -8.97 -40.24 6.38
CA ALA A 110 -9.31 -40.49 7.78
C ALA A 110 -10.71 -39.92 8.07
N GLU A 111 -11.66 -40.78 8.42
CA GLU A 111 -13.04 -40.37 8.70
C GLU A 111 -13.14 -39.54 9.98
N CYS A 112 -12.44 -39.91 11.04
CA CYS A 112 -12.30 -39.09 12.24
C CYS A 112 -10.99 -39.37 12.97
N ARG A 113 -10.32 -38.30 13.39
CA ARG A 113 -9.21 -38.32 14.35
C ARG A 113 -9.51 -37.31 15.46
N ALA A 114 -9.36 -37.76 16.71
CA ALA A 114 -9.43 -36.89 17.87
C ALA A 114 -8.07 -36.21 18.08
N LEU A 115 -8.09 -34.87 18.26
CA LEU A 115 -6.87 -34.10 18.49
C LEU A 115 -6.64 -33.90 20.00
N CYS A 116 -7.59 -33.25 20.67
CA CYS A 116 -7.59 -33.12 22.12
C CYS A 116 -8.98 -32.69 22.62
N THR A 117 -9.20 -32.76 23.94
CA THR A 117 -10.35 -32.14 24.60
C THR A 117 -9.88 -30.98 25.47
N ARG A 118 -10.41 -29.79 25.21
CA ARG A 118 -10.16 -28.58 25.99
C ARG A 118 -11.22 -28.42 27.06
N GLU A 119 -10.83 -27.93 28.23
CA GLU A 119 -11.76 -27.46 29.25
C GLU A 119 -11.62 -25.95 29.36
N ILE A 120 -12.70 -25.20 29.13
CA ILE A 120 -12.70 -23.74 29.11
C ILE A 120 -13.59 -23.16 30.22
N GLU A 121 -13.18 -22.01 30.76
CA GLU A 121 -13.89 -21.30 31.84
C GLU A 121 -14.91 -20.29 31.28
N ARG A 122 -15.76 -19.72 32.16
CA ARG A 122 -16.76 -18.71 31.77
C ARG A 122 -16.15 -17.50 31.05
N LYS A 123 -14.98 -17.03 31.48
CA LYS A 123 -14.25 -15.92 30.83
C LYS A 123 -13.90 -16.24 29.37
N ASP A 124 -13.48 -17.48 29.12
CA ASP A 124 -13.05 -17.95 27.81
C ASP A 124 -14.26 -18.17 26.89
N VAL A 125 -15.37 -18.64 27.45
CA VAL A 125 -16.67 -18.74 26.75
C VAL A 125 -17.15 -17.35 26.32
N LYS A 126 -17.09 -16.35 27.21
CA LYS A 126 -17.44 -14.95 26.89
C LYS A 126 -16.56 -14.39 25.78
N TRP A 127 -15.25 -14.65 25.84
CA TRP A 127 -14.32 -14.24 24.78
C TRP A 127 -14.61 -14.96 23.46
N GLY A 128 -14.86 -16.27 23.48
CA GLY A 128 -15.27 -17.05 22.31
C GLY A 128 -16.56 -16.52 21.65
N ARG A 129 -17.58 -16.18 22.47
CA ARG A 129 -18.81 -15.53 21.99
C ARG A 129 -18.51 -14.19 21.31
N GLN A 130 -17.62 -13.39 21.89
CA GLN A 130 -17.18 -12.13 21.29
C GLN A 130 -16.48 -12.35 19.94
N LEU A 131 -15.56 -13.32 19.84
CA LEU A 131 -14.86 -13.64 18.60
C LEU A 131 -15.83 -14.14 17.51
N ILE A 132 -16.83 -14.95 17.86
CA ILE A 132 -17.86 -15.38 16.90
C ILE A 132 -18.72 -14.19 16.45
N ARG A 133 -19.14 -13.33 17.39
CA ARG A 133 -19.93 -12.13 17.10
C ARG A 133 -19.20 -11.14 16.21
N GLU A 134 -17.90 -10.94 16.46
CA GLU A 134 -17.04 -10.09 15.65
C GLU A 134 -16.67 -10.75 14.31
N GLY A 135 -17.04 -12.02 14.08
CA GLY A 135 -16.87 -12.69 12.79
C GLY A 135 -15.44 -13.12 12.50
N TYR A 136 -14.67 -13.53 13.51
CA TYR A 136 -13.31 -14.02 13.30
C TYR A 136 -13.27 -15.31 12.48
N VAL A 137 -12.27 -15.35 11.59
CA VAL A 137 -11.96 -16.42 10.66
C VAL A 137 -10.54 -16.90 10.95
N ALA A 138 -10.33 -18.21 10.97
CA ALA A 138 -9.01 -18.82 11.15
C ALA A 138 -8.29 -19.04 9.83
N GLU A 139 -6.99 -18.74 9.82
CA GLU A 139 -6.11 -18.94 8.67
C GLU A 139 -5.16 -20.12 8.92
N TRP A 140 -5.36 -21.19 8.15
CA TRP A 140 -4.46 -22.35 8.08
C TRP A 140 -3.76 -22.38 6.73
N ILE A 141 -2.63 -23.09 6.66
CA ILE A 141 -1.78 -23.14 5.48
C ILE A 141 -1.31 -24.58 5.26
N ALA A 142 -1.42 -25.08 4.03
CA ALA A 142 -0.83 -26.36 3.61
C ALA A 142 -0.22 -26.19 2.22
N ASP A 143 1.04 -26.63 2.03
CA ASP A 143 1.79 -26.47 0.77
C ASP A 143 1.77 -25.03 0.19
N ASN A 144 1.90 -24.04 1.08
CA ASN A 144 1.77 -22.59 0.83
C ASN A 144 0.38 -22.10 0.39
N LEU A 145 -0.62 -22.97 0.28
CA LEU A 145 -2.00 -22.58 0.00
C LEU A 145 -2.74 -22.23 1.30
N PRO A 146 -3.57 -21.19 1.31
CA PRO A 146 -4.45 -20.92 2.43
C PRO A 146 -5.58 -21.96 2.47
N GLY A 147 -5.97 -22.38 3.66
CA GLY A 147 -7.16 -23.20 3.86
C GLY A 147 -8.39 -22.35 3.56
N ALA A 148 -9.23 -22.78 2.63
CA ALA A 148 -10.40 -22.04 2.21
C ALA A 148 -11.69 -22.82 2.42
N THR A 149 -12.76 -22.09 2.73
CA THR A 149 -14.11 -22.64 2.64
C THR A 149 -14.60 -22.41 1.21
N SER A 150 -15.00 -23.48 0.52
CA SER A 150 -15.57 -23.34 -0.81
C SER A 150 -17.08 -23.24 -0.76
N PHE A 151 -17.63 -22.38 -1.59
CA PHE A 151 -19.06 -22.15 -1.74
C PHE A 151 -19.46 -22.42 -3.17
N VAL A 152 -20.66 -22.95 -3.35
CA VAL A 152 -21.24 -23.20 -4.67
C VAL A 152 -22.43 -22.27 -4.82
N THR A 153 -22.56 -21.62 -5.98
CA THR A 153 -23.72 -20.77 -6.28
C THR A 153 -25.01 -21.58 -6.24
N VAL A 154 -26.14 -20.91 -6.03
CA VAL A 154 -27.47 -21.56 -6.00
C VAL A 154 -27.72 -22.37 -7.27
N ASP A 155 -27.26 -21.84 -8.42
CA ASP A 155 -27.38 -22.49 -9.73
C ASP A 155 -26.43 -23.68 -9.93
N ARG A 156 -25.54 -23.96 -8.97
CA ARG A 156 -24.48 -24.98 -9.02
C ARG A 156 -23.50 -24.84 -10.19
N THR A 157 -23.51 -23.70 -10.86
CA THR A 157 -22.67 -23.45 -12.04
C THR A 157 -21.26 -23.00 -11.66
N ARG A 158 -21.10 -22.35 -10.51
CA ARG A 158 -19.83 -21.73 -10.10
C ARG A 158 -19.48 -22.09 -8.67
N LYS A 159 -18.19 -22.33 -8.44
CA LYS A 159 -17.61 -22.59 -7.13
C LYS A 159 -16.60 -21.50 -6.83
N TYR A 160 -16.74 -20.80 -5.70
CA TYR A 160 -15.80 -19.76 -5.26
C TYR A 160 -15.18 -20.12 -3.92
N TYR A 161 -13.94 -19.70 -3.71
CA TYR A 161 -13.17 -19.99 -2.51
C TYR A 161 -13.05 -18.74 -1.64
N ALA A 162 -13.44 -18.84 -0.37
CA ALA A 162 -13.15 -17.82 0.63
C ALA A 162 -11.99 -18.29 1.50
N SER A 163 -10.92 -17.50 1.58
CA SER A 163 -9.76 -17.85 2.40
C SER A 163 -10.12 -17.80 3.89
N GLY A 164 -9.73 -18.85 4.60
CA GLY A 164 -10.05 -19.12 5.99
C GLY A 164 -11.41 -19.79 6.20
N PHE A 165 -11.71 -20.08 7.46
CA PHE A 165 -13.00 -20.60 7.90
C PHE A 165 -13.44 -19.98 9.23
N LYS A 166 -14.76 -19.83 9.43
CA LYS A 166 -15.31 -19.17 10.64
C LYS A 166 -15.07 -20.01 11.88
N LEU A 167 -14.74 -19.37 13.01
CA LEU A 167 -14.59 -20.05 14.30
C LEU A 167 -15.91 -20.63 14.83
N GLY A 168 -17.04 -20.10 14.39
CA GLY A 168 -18.36 -20.53 14.84
C GLY A 168 -19.48 -19.80 14.09
N TYR A 169 -20.70 -19.99 14.54
CA TYR A 169 -21.88 -19.32 14.01
C TYR A 169 -22.83 -18.91 15.14
N GLN A 170 -23.78 -18.05 14.80
CA GLN A 170 -24.82 -17.59 15.71
C GLN A 170 -26.18 -17.98 15.14
N GLU A 171 -27.10 -18.37 16.02
CA GLU A 171 -28.44 -18.81 15.65
C GLU A 171 -29.47 -18.27 16.64
N PHE A 172 -30.65 -17.88 16.15
CA PHE A 172 -31.74 -17.47 17.01
C PHE A 172 -32.47 -18.70 17.53
N SER A 173 -32.56 -18.83 18.86
CA SER A 173 -33.37 -19.87 19.49
C SER A 173 -34.84 -19.66 19.11
N PRO A 174 -35.51 -20.63 18.47
CA PRO A 174 -36.93 -20.53 18.16
C PRO A 174 -37.82 -20.55 19.42
N VAL A 175 -37.29 -21.05 20.54
CA VAL A 175 -38.01 -21.15 21.82
C VAL A 175 -37.97 -19.83 22.59
N ASP A 176 -36.79 -19.22 22.69
CA ASP A 176 -36.55 -18.08 23.61
C ASP A 176 -36.41 -16.75 22.86
N GLY A 177 -36.29 -16.77 21.53
CA GLY A 177 -35.94 -15.60 20.71
C GLY A 177 -34.53 -15.04 20.96
N LYS A 178 -33.73 -15.70 21.80
CA LYS A 178 -32.37 -15.28 22.17
C LYS A 178 -31.33 -15.78 21.16
N LEU A 179 -30.30 -14.98 20.94
CA LEU A 179 -29.18 -15.34 20.07
C LEU A 179 -28.21 -16.26 20.82
N ARG A 180 -28.01 -17.47 20.29
CA ARG A 180 -27.08 -18.48 20.78
C ARG A 180 -25.83 -18.53 19.90
N TYR A 181 -24.72 -18.94 20.49
CA TYR A 181 -23.40 -18.94 19.85
C TYR A 181 -22.84 -20.36 19.86
N PHE A 182 -22.45 -20.85 18.70
CA PHE A 182 -21.96 -22.22 18.51
C PHE A 182 -20.53 -22.18 17.99
N ILE A 183 -19.64 -22.97 18.60
CA ILE A 183 -18.24 -23.04 18.19
C ILE A 183 -17.99 -24.23 17.28
N ASN A 184 -17.20 -24.02 16.23
CA ASN A 184 -16.77 -25.09 15.35
C ASN A 184 -15.58 -25.83 15.97
N ASN A 185 -15.75 -27.13 16.19
CA ASN A 185 -14.79 -28.00 16.86
C ASN A 185 -14.45 -29.25 16.05
N HIS A 186 -15.17 -29.53 14.97
CA HIS A 186 -14.83 -30.56 13.99
C HIS A 186 -14.40 -29.92 12.68
N PHE A 187 -13.25 -30.35 12.13
CA PHE A 187 -12.72 -29.80 10.88
C PHE A 187 -12.57 -30.87 9.80
N THR A 188 -13.37 -30.78 8.75
CA THR A 188 -13.22 -31.62 7.56
C THR A 188 -12.20 -30.99 6.61
N ILE A 189 -11.01 -31.56 6.56
CA ILE A 189 -9.90 -31.13 5.71
C ILE A 189 -9.97 -31.88 4.38
N VAL A 190 -10.00 -31.16 3.27
CA VAL A 190 -9.99 -31.74 1.93
C VAL A 190 -8.79 -31.21 1.14
N ILE A 191 -7.87 -32.11 0.82
CA ILE A 191 -6.71 -31.82 -0.03
C ILE A 191 -7.04 -32.25 -1.45
N ARG A 192 -7.08 -31.28 -2.37
CA ARG A 192 -7.17 -31.56 -3.81
C ARG A 192 -5.78 -31.76 -4.36
N TRP A 193 -5.59 -32.87 -5.05
CA TRP A 193 -4.31 -33.23 -5.64
C TRP A 193 -4.45 -33.65 -7.10
N ARG A 194 -3.34 -33.63 -7.81
CA ARG A 194 -3.24 -34.11 -9.19
C ARG A 194 -1.97 -34.94 -9.34
N ALA A 195 -2.01 -35.96 -10.20
CA ALA A 195 -0.80 -36.67 -10.63
C ALA A 195 0.12 -35.73 -11.42
N ALA A 196 1.41 -35.69 -11.06
CA ALA A 196 2.40 -34.91 -11.78
C ALA A 196 2.87 -35.67 -13.05
N PRO A 197 3.18 -34.96 -14.16
CA PRO A 197 3.63 -35.61 -15.41
C PRO A 197 4.89 -36.47 -15.26
N GLU A 198 5.78 -36.09 -14.33
CA GLU A 198 7.06 -36.76 -14.07
C GLU A 198 7.00 -37.74 -12.88
N GLY A 199 5.79 -38.08 -12.41
CA GLY A 199 5.57 -38.96 -11.25
C GLY A 199 5.42 -38.20 -9.93
N GLY A 200 4.65 -38.79 -9.01
CA GLY A 200 4.25 -38.18 -7.74
C GLY A 200 2.93 -37.39 -7.82
N LYS A 201 2.53 -36.83 -6.68
CA LYS A 201 1.27 -36.08 -6.51
C LYS A 201 1.57 -34.64 -6.12
N THR A 202 0.85 -33.70 -6.72
CA THR A 202 0.98 -32.27 -6.42
C THR A 202 -0.32 -31.75 -5.82
N VAL A 203 -0.23 -30.93 -4.77
CA VAL A 203 -1.39 -30.30 -4.14
C VAL A 203 -1.83 -29.10 -5.00
N VAL A 204 -3.09 -29.10 -5.40
CA VAL A 204 -3.71 -28.06 -6.24
C VAL A 204 -4.80 -27.28 -5.51
N GLY A 205 -5.25 -27.73 -4.34
CA GLY A 205 -6.23 -27.00 -3.54
C GLY A 205 -6.29 -27.49 -2.10
N PHE A 206 -6.60 -26.57 -1.19
CA PHE A 206 -6.75 -26.84 0.23
C PHE A 206 -8.08 -26.26 0.72
N GLU A 207 -9.00 -27.15 1.09
CA GLU A 207 -10.33 -26.81 1.59
C GLU A 207 -10.50 -27.23 3.04
N VAL A 208 -11.19 -26.42 3.83
CA VAL A 208 -11.55 -26.71 5.22
C VAL A 208 -13.03 -26.42 5.41
N TYR A 209 -13.79 -27.42 5.87
CA TYR A 209 -15.19 -27.28 6.23
C TYR A 209 -15.36 -27.51 7.74
N PRO A 210 -15.58 -26.43 8.50
CA PRO A 210 -15.82 -26.56 9.92
C PRO A 210 -17.27 -27.00 10.22
N LYS A 211 -17.44 -27.80 11.28
CA LYS A 211 -18.73 -28.18 11.86
C LYS A 211 -18.71 -27.97 13.38
N SER A 212 -19.88 -27.72 13.95
CA SER A 212 -20.09 -27.70 15.40
C SER A 212 -20.75 -29.01 15.82
N ILE A 213 -20.13 -29.75 16.74
CA ILE A 213 -20.60 -31.05 17.23
C ILE A 213 -20.57 -31.05 18.76
N SER A 214 -21.71 -31.38 19.36
CA SER A 214 -21.90 -31.44 20.81
C SER A 214 -20.91 -32.39 21.48
N ALA A 215 -20.44 -32.00 22.67
CA ALA A 215 -19.49 -32.80 23.44
C ALA A 215 -20.07 -34.15 23.90
N LYS A 216 -21.40 -34.27 23.98
CA LYS A 216 -22.10 -35.50 24.41
C LYS A 216 -22.05 -36.61 23.37
N GLU A 217 -21.87 -36.24 22.11
CA GLU A 217 -21.91 -37.17 20.97
C GLU A 217 -20.55 -37.81 20.69
N HIS A 218 -19.52 -37.47 21.45
CA HIS A 218 -18.18 -38.03 21.31
C HIS A 218 -18.06 -39.30 22.17
N GLY A 219 -17.73 -40.43 21.53
CA GLY A 219 -17.51 -41.71 22.22
C GLY A 219 -16.20 -41.73 23.02
N GLU A 220 -15.87 -42.88 23.62
CA GLU A 220 -14.63 -43.04 24.42
C GLU A 220 -13.35 -42.76 23.62
N ASN A 221 -13.37 -43.00 22.30
CA ASN A 221 -12.26 -42.73 21.39
C ASN A 221 -12.11 -41.24 21.05
N GLY A 222 -12.98 -40.37 21.59
CA GLY A 222 -12.98 -38.93 21.35
C GLY A 222 -13.49 -38.52 19.97
N CYS A 223 -14.09 -39.43 19.20
CA CYS A 223 -14.71 -39.18 17.90
C CYS A 223 -16.23 -39.34 17.99
N PRO A 224 -17.02 -38.57 17.22
CA PRO A 224 -18.45 -38.80 17.09
C PRO A 224 -18.73 -40.04 16.23
N GLU A 225 -19.80 -40.76 16.54
CA GLU A 225 -20.15 -42.03 15.86
C GLU A 225 -20.43 -41.84 14.35
N HIS A 226 -21.12 -40.75 13.98
CA HIS A 226 -21.49 -40.46 12.59
C HIS A 226 -21.18 -39.01 12.18
N VAL A 227 -19.92 -38.68 11.95
CA VAL A 227 -19.40 -37.32 11.60
C VAL A 227 -20.19 -36.59 10.48
N HIS A 228 -20.79 -37.35 9.56
CA HIS A 228 -21.48 -36.80 8.40
C HIS A 228 -22.92 -36.38 8.67
N ASP A 229 -23.52 -36.87 9.74
CA ASP A 229 -24.92 -36.62 10.07
C ASP A 229 -25.14 -35.20 10.62
N GLU A 230 -26.42 -34.85 10.83
CA GLU A 230 -26.79 -33.64 11.55
C GLU A 230 -26.58 -33.86 13.05
N HIS A 231 -25.72 -33.03 13.63
CA HIS A 231 -25.37 -33.06 15.05
C HIS A 231 -25.95 -31.86 15.77
N GLU A 232 -26.21 -31.98 17.07
CA GLU A 232 -26.46 -30.80 17.89
C GLU A 232 -25.17 -29.97 17.97
N GLY A 233 -25.27 -28.66 17.71
CA GLY A 233 -24.12 -27.77 17.80
C GLY A 233 -23.59 -27.65 19.23
N LEU A 234 -22.29 -27.45 19.38
CA LEU A 234 -21.66 -27.14 20.66
C LEU A 234 -21.89 -25.67 21.03
N GLU A 235 -22.95 -25.43 21.82
CA GLU A 235 -23.27 -24.11 22.32
C GLU A 235 -22.21 -23.62 23.32
N LEU A 236 -21.71 -22.39 23.13
CA LEU A 236 -20.85 -21.68 24.06
C LEU A 236 -21.66 -21.12 25.23
N TYR A 237 -22.19 -22.01 26.05
CA TYR A 237 -23.00 -21.68 27.22
C TYR A 237 -22.66 -22.62 28.38
N ILE A 238 -22.46 -22.04 29.56
CA ILE A 238 -22.29 -22.78 30.81
C ILE A 238 -23.50 -22.48 31.69
N PRO A 239 -24.34 -23.47 32.01
CA PRO A 239 -25.51 -23.24 32.85
C PRO A 239 -25.09 -22.68 34.21
N PRO A 240 -25.77 -21.64 34.72
CA PRO A 240 -25.44 -21.06 36.01
C PRO A 240 -25.76 -22.03 37.16
N ASN A 241 -24.94 -22.03 38.22
CA ASN A 241 -25.23 -22.79 39.42
C ASN A 241 -26.33 -22.11 40.26
N ILE A 242 -27.56 -22.61 40.12
CA ILE A 242 -28.78 -22.02 40.71
C ILE A 242 -28.71 -21.98 42.24
N GLU A 243 -28.13 -22.98 42.90
CA GLU A 243 -28.08 -23.06 44.36
C GLU A 243 -27.22 -21.92 44.93
N ARG A 244 -26.04 -21.72 44.35
CA ARG A 244 -25.10 -20.67 44.74
C ARG A 244 -25.63 -19.27 44.43
N LEU A 245 -26.36 -19.12 43.32
CA LEU A 245 -27.02 -17.86 42.99
C LEU A 245 -28.12 -17.50 43.99
N ARG A 246 -28.87 -18.48 44.49
CA ARG A 246 -29.90 -18.26 45.51
C ARG A 246 -29.30 -17.85 46.86
N GLU A 247 -28.14 -18.37 47.23
CA GLU A 247 -27.40 -17.93 48.42
C GLU A 247 -26.90 -16.48 48.29
N LYS A 248 -26.48 -16.08 47.09
CA LYS A 248 -25.93 -14.75 46.81
C LYS A 248 -26.99 -13.65 46.67
N TYR A 249 -28.18 -14.01 46.18
CA TYR A 249 -29.33 -13.11 46.05
C TYR A 249 -30.50 -13.57 46.93
N PRO A 250 -30.33 -13.64 48.27
CA PRO A 250 -31.40 -14.11 49.15
C PRO A 250 -32.57 -13.12 49.09
N GLY A 251 -33.71 -13.58 48.56
CA GLY A 251 -34.94 -12.78 48.44
C GLY A 251 -35.14 -12.08 47.08
N SER A 252 -34.26 -12.25 46.10
CA SER A 252 -34.53 -11.82 44.72
C SER A 252 -35.37 -12.89 43.99
N SER A 253 -36.47 -12.48 43.35
CA SER A 253 -37.21 -13.34 42.41
C SER A 253 -36.48 -13.53 41.07
N TYR A 254 -35.52 -12.66 40.78
CA TYR A 254 -34.68 -12.70 39.58
C TYR A 254 -33.30 -13.26 39.91
N LEU A 255 -32.94 -14.37 39.28
CA LEU A 255 -31.58 -14.92 39.30
C LEU A 255 -30.92 -14.58 37.95
N PRO A 256 -29.73 -13.96 37.92
CA PRO A 256 -29.04 -13.68 36.67
C PRO A 256 -28.76 -14.97 35.89
N GLU A 257 -29.04 -14.96 34.59
CA GLU A 257 -28.73 -16.09 33.69
C GLU A 257 -27.22 -16.18 33.36
N ASP A 258 -26.53 -15.04 33.35
CA ASP A 258 -25.09 -14.91 33.22
C ASP A 258 -24.54 -14.34 34.54
N ASP A 259 -23.87 -15.16 35.37
CA ASP A 259 -23.05 -14.66 36.49
C ASP A 259 -21.58 -14.70 36.05
N ASP A 260 -20.91 -13.55 36.14
CA ASP A 260 -19.47 -13.40 35.87
C ASP A 260 -18.61 -13.99 37.01
N TYR A 261 -19.24 -14.58 38.03
CA TYR A 261 -18.54 -15.23 39.13
C TYR A 261 -17.88 -16.54 38.67
N ASP A 262 -16.62 -16.72 39.07
CA ASP A 262 -15.89 -17.96 38.84
C ASP A 262 -16.43 -19.04 39.79
N ASP A 263 -17.39 -19.81 39.30
CA ASP A 263 -17.95 -20.97 39.99
C ASP A 263 -17.13 -22.24 39.75
N GLY A 264 -16.01 -22.15 38.99
CA GLY A 264 -15.19 -23.28 38.58
C GLY A 264 -15.87 -24.19 37.56
N ALA A 265 -17.03 -23.81 37.01
CA ALA A 265 -17.71 -24.59 36.00
C ALA A 265 -16.93 -24.51 34.68
N LYS A 266 -16.72 -25.67 34.06
CA LYS A 266 -15.93 -25.81 32.84
C LYS A 266 -16.77 -26.40 31.72
N LEU A 267 -16.62 -25.86 30.51
CA LEU A 267 -17.17 -26.43 29.29
C LEU A 267 -16.11 -27.30 28.60
N LYS A 268 -16.47 -28.53 28.24
CA LYS A 268 -15.60 -29.42 27.47
C LYS A 268 -15.79 -29.15 25.97
N VAL A 269 -14.70 -28.85 25.28
CA VAL A 269 -14.63 -28.63 23.83
C VAL A 269 -13.73 -29.72 23.22
N PRO A 270 -14.29 -30.85 22.78
CA PRO A 270 -13.54 -31.87 22.04
C PRO A 270 -13.24 -31.36 20.64
N ILE A 271 -11.98 -31.46 20.20
CA ILE A 271 -11.55 -31.07 18.86
C ILE A 271 -11.24 -32.33 18.06
N THR A 272 -11.90 -32.46 16.91
CA THR A 272 -11.75 -33.59 15.99
C THR A 272 -11.56 -33.11 14.56
N TYR A 273 -11.04 -33.97 13.70
CA TYR A 273 -10.89 -33.65 12.28
C TYR A 273 -11.02 -34.89 11.39
N SER A 274 -11.40 -34.65 10.15
CA SER A 274 -11.43 -35.65 9.07
C SER A 274 -10.51 -35.20 7.96
N VAL A 275 -9.91 -36.15 7.24
CA VAL A 275 -9.00 -35.86 6.12
C VAL A 275 -9.46 -36.62 4.89
N TYR A 276 -9.65 -35.90 3.78
CA TYR A 276 -10.03 -36.47 2.50
C TYR A 276 -9.11 -35.98 1.39
N PHE A 277 -8.58 -36.90 0.59
CA PHE A 277 -7.83 -36.60 -0.61
C PHE A 277 -8.72 -36.78 -1.84
N LYS A 278 -8.88 -35.72 -2.64
CA LYS A 278 -9.67 -35.74 -3.87
C LYS A 278 -8.79 -35.43 -5.08
N GLU A 279 -8.84 -36.28 -6.08
CA GLU A 279 -8.13 -36.04 -7.34
C GLU A 279 -8.84 -34.96 -8.17
N GLU A 280 -8.09 -33.99 -8.69
CA GLU A 280 -8.60 -32.85 -9.46
C GLU A 280 -7.74 -32.63 -10.72
N ASN A 281 -8.24 -33.13 -11.85
CA ASN A 281 -7.56 -33.04 -13.14
C ASN A 281 -7.90 -31.76 -13.94
N GLY A 282 -8.71 -30.84 -13.37
CA GLY A 282 -9.07 -29.57 -14.01
C GLY A 282 -8.10 -28.41 -13.74
N VAL A 283 -7.33 -28.46 -12.65
CA VAL A 283 -6.45 -27.36 -12.22
C VAL A 283 -4.96 -27.73 -12.26
N ASP A 284 -4.15 -26.96 -13.00
CA ASP A 284 -2.70 -27.14 -13.04
C ASP A 284 -2.03 -26.59 -11.76
N TRP A 285 -0.85 -27.10 -11.41
CA TRP A 285 -0.12 -26.61 -10.24
C TRP A 285 0.25 -25.13 -10.36
N TRP A 286 0.57 -24.64 -11.57
CA TRP A 286 0.93 -23.24 -11.79
C TRP A 286 -0.27 -22.28 -11.61
N SER A 287 -1.48 -22.72 -11.95
CA SER A 287 -2.73 -21.95 -11.86
C SER A 287 -3.53 -22.22 -10.58
N ARG A 288 -2.95 -22.97 -9.63
CA ARG A 288 -3.66 -23.40 -8.41
C ARG A 288 -4.15 -22.25 -7.52
N TRP A 289 -3.48 -21.10 -7.62
CA TRP A 289 -3.87 -19.90 -6.87
C TRP A 289 -5.12 -19.22 -7.46
N ASP A 290 -5.45 -19.46 -8.73
CA ASP A 290 -6.60 -18.84 -9.41
C ASP A 290 -7.92 -19.24 -8.73
N LEU A 291 -7.99 -20.43 -8.13
CA LEU A 291 -9.12 -20.88 -7.30
C LEU A 291 -9.47 -19.86 -6.21
N TYR A 292 -8.43 -19.29 -5.58
CA TYR A 292 -8.53 -18.34 -4.48
C TYR A 292 -8.73 -16.90 -4.95
N PHE A 293 -8.57 -16.62 -6.25
CA PHE A 293 -8.78 -15.29 -6.86
C PHE A 293 -10.10 -15.16 -7.63
N SER A 294 -10.91 -16.23 -7.67
CA SER A 294 -12.17 -16.30 -8.44
C SER A 294 -13.16 -15.14 -8.23
N LYS A 295 -13.13 -14.46 -7.07
CA LYS A 295 -13.96 -13.26 -6.80
C LYS A 295 -13.53 -12.03 -7.60
N GLN A 296 -12.29 -12.01 -8.09
CA GLN A 296 -11.68 -10.89 -8.80
C GLN A 296 -11.83 -11.00 -10.33
N ASP A 297 -11.94 -12.21 -10.89
CA ASP A 297 -12.11 -12.42 -12.34
C ASP A 297 -13.40 -11.77 -12.87
N ASP A 298 -14.49 -11.84 -12.10
CA ASP A 298 -15.77 -11.20 -12.43
C ASP A 298 -15.66 -9.65 -12.53
N SER A 299 -14.58 -9.05 -12.00
CA SER A 299 -14.33 -7.60 -12.01
C SER A 299 -13.36 -7.12 -13.09
N THR A 300 -12.83 -8.01 -13.93
CA THR A 300 -11.85 -7.67 -14.98
C THR A 300 -12.38 -6.63 -15.97
N MET A 301 -13.67 -6.72 -16.34
CA MET A 301 -14.30 -5.70 -17.19
C MET A 301 -14.31 -4.32 -16.53
N THR A 302 -14.55 -4.26 -15.23
CA THR A 302 -14.57 -3.00 -14.48
C THR A 302 -13.17 -2.38 -14.38
N HIS A 303 -12.12 -3.20 -14.24
CA HIS A 303 -10.73 -2.73 -14.29
C HIS A 303 -10.38 -2.11 -15.65
N TRP A 304 -10.80 -2.72 -16.76
CA TRP A 304 -10.60 -2.13 -18.09
C TRP A 304 -11.38 -0.82 -18.30
N LEU A 305 -12.62 -0.74 -17.81
CA LEU A 305 -13.41 0.49 -17.83
C LEU A 305 -12.75 1.60 -16.99
N ALA A 306 -12.15 1.25 -15.86
CA ALA A 306 -11.38 2.18 -15.04
C ALA A 306 -10.20 2.78 -15.82
N VAL A 307 -9.38 1.92 -16.44
CA VAL A 307 -8.24 2.35 -17.26
C VAL A 307 -8.68 3.26 -18.41
N LEU A 308 -9.77 2.91 -19.10
CA LEU A 308 -10.29 3.72 -20.22
C LEU A 308 -10.77 5.11 -19.75
N ASN A 309 -11.48 5.17 -18.63
CA ASN A 309 -11.93 6.44 -18.05
C ASN A 309 -10.73 7.32 -17.66
N SER A 310 -9.74 6.75 -16.99
CA SER A 310 -8.51 7.43 -16.58
C SER A 310 -7.71 7.96 -17.78
N LEU A 311 -7.61 7.17 -18.87
CA LEU A 311 -6.99 7.61 -20.13
C LEU A 311 -7.75 8.77 -20.78
N THR A 312 -9.08 8.77 -20.71
CA THR A 312 -9.90 9.85 -21.27
C THR A 312 -9.66 11.17 -20.54
N ILE A 313 -9.65 11.15 -19.21
CA ILE A 313 -9.40 12.33 -18.38
C ILE A 313 -7.98 12.87 -18.63
N SER A 314 -6.96 12.00 -18.60
CA SER A 314 -5.58 12.41 -18.89
C SER A 314 -5.44 12.92 -20.33
N GLY A 315 -6.10 12.30 -21.32
CA GLY A 315 -6.09 12.77 -22.70
C GLY A 315 -6.62 14.20 -22.88
N VAL A 316 -7.72 14.55 -22.19
CA VAL A 316 -8.26 15.92 -22.22
C VAL A 316 -7.29 16.93 -21.60
N LEU A 317 -6.65 16.58 -20.47
CA LEU A 317 -5.64 17.43 -19.83
C LEU A 317 -4.38 17.55 -20.71
N GLY A 318 -3.97 16.47 -21.37
CA GLY A 318 -2.86 16.44 -22.32
C GLY A 318 -3.07 17.38 -23.51
N VAL A 319 -4.31 17.51 -24.02
CA VAL A 319 -4.64 18.51 -25.06
C VAL A 319 -4.42 19.93 -24.53
N ALA A 320 -4.83 20.23 -23.30
CA ALA A 320 -4.61 21.55 -22.69
C ALA A 320 -3.11 21.87 -22.53
N VAL A 321 -2.32 20.90 -22.04
CA VAL A 321 -0.86 21.03 -21.94
C VAL A 321 -0.21 21.21 -23.32
N TYR A 322 -0.66 20.45 -24.33
CA TYR A 322 -0.18 20.60 -25.70
C TYR A 322 -0.45 22.00 -26.25
N VAL A 323 -1.63 22.58 -26.00
CA VAL A 323 -1.95 23.95 -26.39
C VAL A 323 -1.06 24.96 -25.68
N ILE A 324 -0.84 24.82 -24.35
CA ILE A 324 0.08 25.68 -23.58
C ILE A 324 1.50 25.60 -24.15
N TRP A 325 1.99 24.38 -24.42
CA TRP A 325 3.30 24.16 -25.00
C TRP A 325 3.42 24.77 -26.39
N ASN A 326 2.43 24.56 -27.26
CA ASN A 326 2.46 25.09 -28.61
C ASN A 326 2.35 26.62 -28.61
N ARG A 327 1.57 27.23 -27.72
CA ARG A 327 1.50 28.69 -27.55
C ARG A 327 2.82 29.28 -27.07
N THR A 328 3.46 28.65 -26.09
CA THR A 328 4.74 29.13 -25.54
C THR A 328 5.91 28.97 -26.53
N VAL A 329 5.90 27.93 -27.38
CA VAL A 329 6.95 27.66 -28.37
C VAL A 329 6.71 28.37 -29.71
N GLN A 330 5.49 28.35 -30.28
CA GLN A 330 5.20 28.94 -31.60
C GLN A 330 4.95 30.45 -31.55
N GLY A 331 4.44 30.98 -30.44
CA GLY A 331 4.29 32.43 -30.26
C GLY A 331 5.62 33.18 -30.41
N ASP A 332 6.74 32.52 -30.18
CA ASP A 332 8.09 33.07 -30.34
C ASP A 332 8.64 32.93 -31.78
N ILE A 333 8.27 31.87 -32.52
CA ILE A 333 8.66 31.73 -33.94
C ILE A 333 8.03 32.86 -34.79
N LYS A 334 6.81 33.29 -34.45
CA LYS A 334 6.15 34.41 -35.14
C LYS A 334 6.82 35.75 -34.83
N GLY A 335 7.18 36.01 -33.57
CA GLY A 335 7.98 37.19 -33.19
C GLY A 335 9.39 37.22 -33.83
N ARG A 336 9.96 36.03 -34.09
CA ARG A 336 11.23 35.86 -34.82
C ARG A 336 11.14 36.25 -36.31
N GLY A 337 9.94 36.23 -36.91
CA GLY A 337 9.71 36.62 -38.31
C GLY A 337 9.60 38.14 -38.50
N ASP A 338 8.92 38.83 -37.58
CA ASP A 338 8.69 40.28 -37.71
C ASP A 338 9.92 41.12 -37.30
N GLY A 339 10.67 40.73 -36.28
CA GLY A 339 11.90 41.45 -35.89
C GLY A 339 13.01 41.44 -36.95
N ALA A 340 13.08 40.40 -37.78
CA ALA A 340 14.05 40.30 -38.86
C ALA A 340 13.65 41.11 -40.12
N MET A 341 12.36 41.45 -40.28
CA MET A 341 11.91 42.32 -41.38
C MET A 341 12.09 43.81 -41.08
N ASP A 342 12.10 44.21 -39.81
CA ASP A 342 12.18 45.62 -39.43
C ASP A 342 13.64 46.16 -39.37
N GLU A 343 14.60 45.32 -38.97
CA GLU A 343 16.04 45.67 -39.05
C GLU A 343 16.53 45.88 -40.51
N GLY A 344 15.84 45.29 -41.48
CA GLY A 344 16.13 45.47 -42.92
C GLY A 344 15.68 46.81 -43.49
N LYS A 345 14.68 47.46 -42.88
CA LYS A 345 14.08 48.71 -43.38
C LYS A 345 14.73 49.96 -42.79
N ALA A 346 15.19 49.92 -41.55
CA ALA A 346 15.84 51.05 -40.88
C ALA A 346 17.18 51.46 -41.51
N ARG A 347 17.83 50.57 -42.29
CA ARG A 347 19.14 50.84 -42.90
C ARG A 347 19.11 51.55 -44.26
N ARG A 348 17.93 51.90 -44.79
CA ARG A 348 17.77 52.53 -46.12
C ARG A 348 17.32 54.00 -46.13
N SER A 349 17.00 54.60 -44.98
CA SER A 349 16.48 55.97 -44.88
C SER A 349 17.48 56.95 -44.26
N GLY A 350 18.71 56.97 -44.77
CA GLY A 350 19.77 57.89 -44.35
C GLY A 350 20.29 58.72 -45.51
N ALA A 351 19.47 59.58 -46.13
CA ALA A 351 19.95 60.65 -46.99
C ALA A 351 18.90 61.75 -47.26
N ARG A 352 19.14 62.93 -46.64
CA ARG A 352 19.02 64.27 -47.26
C ARG A 352 17.63 64.94 -47.35
N LYS A 353 17.38 65.96 -46.52
CA LYS A 353 17.36 67.40 -46.91
C LYS A 353 17.01 68.36 -45.75
N GLU A 354 17.68 69.51 -45.77
CA GLU A 354 17.55 70.70 -44.91
C GLU A 354 16.43 71.67 -45.36
N GLY A 355 16.03 72.56 -44.42
CA GLY A 355 15.40 73.88 -44.61
C GLY A 355 13.85 73.87 -44.59
N LEU A 356 13.11 74.84 -44.04
CA LEU A 356 13.32 76.17 -43.48
C LEU A 356 11.95 76.61 -42.86
N LEU A 357 11.97 77.50 -41.87
CA LEU A 357 10.85 78.00 -41.04
C LEU A 357 9.63 78.57 -41.81
N ASP A 358 8.40 78.36 -41.29
CA ASP A 358 7.42 79.43 -41.03
C ASP A 358 6.31 79.01 -40.05
N GLN A 359 5.66 80.03 -39.48
CA GLN A 359 4.90 80.13 -38.24
C GLN A 359 3.36 80.07 -38.46
N THR A 360 2.62 80.05 -37.35
CA THR A 360 1.20 80.47 -37.14
C THR A 360 0.01 79.49 -37.34
N THR A 361 -0.48 79.01 -36.18
CA THR A 361 -1.87 79.06 -35.64
C THR A 361 -3.09 78.63 -36.48
N ASP A 362 -3.78 77.65 -35.87
CA ASP A 362 -5.23 77.53 -35.63
C ASP A 362 -6.16 76.76 -36.60
N VAL A 363 -6.52 75.55 -36.10
CA VAL A 363 -7.89 75.01 -35.88
C VAL A 363 -8.54 74.17 -37.01
N GLU A 364 -8.95 72.96 -36.57
CA GLU A 364 -9.81 71.89 -37.15
C GLU A 364 -9.20 70.84 -38.10
N ARG A 365 -8.84 69.66 -37.56
CA ARG A 365 -9.60 68.40 -37.76
C ARG A 365 -8.99 67.21 -37.02
N GLU A 366 -9.90 66.29 -36.66
CA GLU A 366 -9.74 64.99 -35.98
C GLU A 366 -8.49 64.17 -36.34
N GLY A 367 -7.97 63.44 -35.36
CA GLY A 367 -6.95 62.41 -35.58
C GLY A 367 -6.54 61.71 -34.28
N ASP A 368 -6.98 60.45 -34.16
CA ASP A 368 -6.45 59.35 -33.35
C ASP A 368 -5.27 59.63 -32.41
N LEU A 369 -5.55 59.52 -31.11
CA LEU A 369 -4.57 59.17 -30.08
C LEU A 369 -5.01 57.86 -29.42
N SER A 370 -4.98 56.78 -30.19
CA SER A 370 -5.00 55.41 -29.70
C SER A 370 -4.19 54.53 -30.66
N SER A 371 -2.88 54.41 -30.45
CA SER A 371 -2.11 53.32 -31.05
C SER A 371 -0.76 53.00 -30.37
N ASP A 372 -0.35 53.71 -29.33
CA ASP A 372 0.90 53.40 -28.61
C ASP A 372 0.71 52.64 -27.28
N ASP A 373 -0.52 52.32 -26.86
CA ASP A 373 -0.79 51.52 -25.65
C ASP A 373 -1.16 50.05 -25.95
N GLU A 374 -1.47 49.70 -27.20
CA GLU A 374 -1.80 48.32 -27.60
C GLU A 374 -0.56 47.41 -27.71
N GLY A 375 0.67 47.95 -27.64
CA GLY A 375 1.91 47.18 -27.77
C GLY A 375 2.38 46.46 -26.50
N ILE A 376 1.83 46.79 -25.33
CA ILE A 376 2.29 46.25 -24.03
C ILE A 376 1.40 45.10 -23.54
N GLU A 377 0.13 45.03 -23.96
CA GLU A 377 -0.80 43.97 -23.52
C GLU A 377 -0.48 42.57 -24.08
N ASP A 378 0.28 42.47 -25.17
CA ASP A 378 0.61 41.20 -25.83
C ASP A 378 1.88 40.48 -25.28
N VAL A 379 2.58 41.08 -24.30
CA VAL A 379 3.67 40.38 -23.59
C VAL A 379 3.07 39.53 -22.47
N SER A 380 2.70 38.29 -22.82
CA SER A 380 2.22 37.28 -21.87
C SER A 380 2.95 37.35 -20.51
N GLY A 381 2.21 37.60 -19.42
CA GLY A 381 2.77 37.99 -18.10
C GLY A 381 3.89 37.10 -17.53
N TRP A 382 3.96 35.83 -17.95
CA TRP A 382 5.06 34.94 -17.57
C TRP A 382 6.42 35.40 -18.14
N LYS A 383 6.49 35.98 -19.35
CA LYS A 383 7.75 36.47 -19.94
C LYS A 383 8.40 37.57 -19.10
N LEU A 384 7.58 38.35 -18.40
CA LEU A 384 8.04 39.44 -17.54
C LEU A 384 8.75 38.96 -16.27
N LEU A 385 8.58 37.69 -15.90
CA LEU A 385 9.15 37.11 -14.68
C LEU A 385 10.56 36.51 -14.87
N HIS A 386 11.18 36.68 -16.04
CA HIS A 386 12.50 36.10 -16.35
C HIS A 386 13.58 36.40 -15.29
N GLY A 387 13.49 37.55 -14.62
CA GLY A 387 14.40 37.97 -13.55
C GLY A 387 14.07 37.44 -12.14
N ASP A 388 12.86 36.90 -11.88
CA ASP A 388 12.45 36.50 -10.51
C ASP A 388 12.06 35.02 -10.37
N VAL A 389 11.83 34.31 -11.48
CA VAL A 389 11.38 32.90 -11.47
C VAL A 389 12.31 31.93 -10.75
N PHE A 390 13.63 32.13 -10.84
CA PHE A 390 14.62 31.24 -10.24
C PHE A 390 15.11 31.70 -8.86
N ARG A 391 14.39 32.63 -8.22
CA ARG A 391 14.68 33.07 -6.86
C ARG A 391 14.55 31.89 -5.89
N VAL A 392 15.47 31.83 -4.92
CA VAL A 392 15.51 30.76 -3.92
C VAL A 392 14.18 30.74 -3.14
N PRO A 393 13.51 29.59 -2.99
CA PRO A 393 12.26 29.51 -2.28
C PRO A 393 12.44 29.74 -0.78
N GLU A 394 11.38 30.22 -0.14
CA GLU A 394 11.28 30.22 1.32
C GLU A 394 11.42 28.80 1.85
N PHE A 395 12.07 28.60 3.00
CA PHE A 395 12.31 27.27 3.57
C PHE A 395 12.96 26.25 2.61
N SER A 396 13.85 26.71 1.72
CA SER A 396 14.59 25.87 0.76
C SER A 396 15.31 24.67 1.40
N GLY A 397 15.71 24.78 2.67
CA GLY A 397 16.31 23.70 3.46
C GLY A 397 15.36 22.56 3.84
N LEU A 398 14.05 22.71 3.69
CA LEU A 398 13.05 21.66 3.90
C LEU A 398 12.54 21.08 2.57
N LEU A 399 12.39 21.91 1.54
CA LEU A 399 11.92 21.48 0.22
C LEU A 399 12.86 20.44 -0.40
N ALA A 400 14.18 20.66 -0.33
CA ALA A 400 15.16 19.72 -0.88
C ALA A 400 15.11 18.32 -0.21
N PRO A 401 15.07 18.20 1.13
CA PRO A 401 14.83 16.93 1.80
C PRO A 401 13.51 16.25 1.44
N LEU A 402 12.41 17.00 1.33
CA LEU A 402 11.09 16.45 0.96
C LEU A 402 11.10 15.87 -0.46
N VAL A 403 11.68 16.60 -1.42
CA VAL A 403 11.87 16.12 -2.81
C VAL A 403 12.78 14.89 -2.85
N GLY A 404 13.85 14.87 -2.04
CA GLY A 404 14.71 13.69 -1.89
C GLY A 404 13.94 12.47 -1.38
N SER A 405 13.19 12.63 -0.29
CA SER A 405 12.37 11.55 0.27
C SER A 405 11.27 11.09 -0.70
N GLY A 406 10.66 11.99 -1.48
CA GLY A 406 9.69 11.57 -2.49
C GLY A 406 10.33 10.84 -3.68
N MET A 407 11.56 11.19 -4.07
CA MET A 407 12.32 10.39 -5.04
C MET A 407 12.64 9.00 -4.51
N GLN A 408 12.96 8.89 -3.21
CA GLN A 408 13.13 7.60 -2.56
C GLN A 408 11.89 6.71 -2.71
N LEU A 409 10.72 7.28 -2.43
CA LEU A 409 9.44 6.58 -2.56
C LEU A 409 9.12 6.24 -4.01
N PHE A 410 9.43 7.12 -4.95
CA PHE A 410 9.23 6.89 -6.38
C PHE A 410 10.04 5.69 -6.88
N PHE A 411 11.34 5.59 -6.54
CA PHE A 411 12.18 4.45 -6.92
C PHE A 411 11.74 3.15 -6.24
N MET A 412 11.35 3.21 -4.97
CA MET A 412 10.79 2.05 -4.26
C MET A 412 9.49 1.56 -4.91
N ALA A 413 8.53 2.45 -5.16
CA ALA A 413 7.24 2.11 -5.76
C ALA A 413 7.41 1.57 -7.19
N SER A 414 8.25 2.21 -8.01
CA SER A 414 8.54 1.76 -9.36
C SER A 414 9.22 0.38 -9.36
N GLY A 415 10.18 0.15 -8.47
CA GLY A 415 10.84 -1.15 -8.31
C GLY A 415 9.86 -2.25 -7.90
N LEU A 416 8.97 -1.97 -6.95
CA LEU A 416 7.91 -2.92 -6.54
C LEU A 416 6.96 -3.26 -7.68
N LEU A 417 6.49 -2.26 -8.44
CA LEU A 417 5.60 -2.48 -9.57
C LEU A 417 6.26 -3.30 -10.68
N ILE A 418 7.53 -3.01 -11.02
CA ILE A 418 8.28 -3.77 -12.03
C ILE A 418 8.43 -5.23 -11.58
N LEU A 419 8.88 -5.48 -10.34
CA LEU A 419 9.04 -6.84 -9.82
C LEU A 419 7.70 -7.60 -9.73
N SER A 420 6.62 -6.89 -9.43
CA SER A 420 5.26 -7.47 -9.42
C SER A 420 4.78 -7.83 -10.82
N CYS A 421 5.01 -6.95 -11.81
CA CYS A 421 4.65 -7.21 -13.22
C CYS A 421 5.47 -8.34 -13.85
N LEU A 422 6.73 -8.54 -13.41
CA LEU A 422 7.55 -9.69 -13.80
C LEU A 422 7.12 -11.01 -13.13
N GLY A 423 6.14 -10.98 -12.22
CA GLY A 423 5.63 -12.17 -11.52
C GLY A 423 6.47 -12.64 -10.33
N ILE A 424 7.58 -11.94 -10.02
CA ILE A 424 8.49 -12.32 -8.91
C ILE A 424 7.78 -12.20 -7.55
N LEU A 425 6.95 -11.18 -7.39
CA LEU A 425 6.13 -10.96 -6.19
C LEU A 425 4.77 -11.66 -6.31
N ASN A 426 4.79 -12.98 -6.53
CA ASN A 426 3.59 -13.81 -6.56
C ASN A 426 2.99 -13.92 -5.13
N PRO A 427 1.65 -13.97 -4.96
CA PRO A 427 0.98 -14.18 -3.66
C PRO A 427 1.47 -15.39 -2.85
N SER A 428 1.99 -16.41 -3.54
CA SER A 428 2.68 -17.55 -2.93
C SER A 428 3.92 -17.18 -2.12
N PHE A 429 4.61 -16.08 -2.46
CA PHE A 429 5.66 -15.50 -1.64
C PHE A 429 5.07 -14.58 -0.56
N ARG A 430 4.52 -15.21 0.48
CA ARG A 430 3.87 -14.54 1.61
C ARG A 430 4.82 -13.53 2.28
N GLY A 431 4.31 -12.32 2.55
CA GLY A 431 5.11 -11.22 3.10
C GLY A 431 6.18 -10.64 2.16
N GLY A 432 6.35 -11.21 0.96
CA GLY A 432 7.37 -10.80 0.00
C GLY A 432 7.26 -9.34 -0.43
N PHE A 433 6.05 -8.86 -0.71
CA PHE A 433 5.79 -7.48 -1.12
C PHE A 433 6.31 -6.46 -0.08
N VAL A 434 6.05 -6.70 1.22
CA VAL A 434 6.49 -5.81 2.31
C VAL A 434 8.00 -5.94 2.55
N SER A 435 8.54 -7.16 2.55
CA SER A 435 9.98 -7.42 2.71
C SER A 435 10.82 -6.75 1.62
N VAL A 436 10.46 -7.00 0.36
CA VAL A 436 11.17 -6.43 -0.80
C VAL A 436 10.95 -4.92 -0.86
N GLY A 437 9.76 -4.43 -0.50
CA GLY A 437 9.47 -3.00 -0.41
C GLY A 437 10.38 -2.28 0.59
N MET A 438 10.55 -2.85 1.79
CA MET A 438 11.48 -2.33 2.80
C MET A 438 12.93 -2.34 2.28
N GLY A 439 13.37 -3.44 1.65
CA GLY A 439 14.70 -3.53 1.05
C GLY A 439 14.92 -2.47 -0.03
N LEU A 440 13.98 -2.31 -0.97
CA LEU A 440 14.03 -1.29 -2.02
C LEU A 440 13.99 0.12 -1.45
N PHE A 441 13.22 0.37 -0.40
CA PHE A 441 13.20 1.65 0.30
C PHE A 441 14.59 2.01 0.86
N VAL A 442 15.29 1.01 1.42
CA VAL A 442 16.66 1.21 1.92
C VAL A 442 17.64 1.50 0.78
N PHE A 443 17.63 0.70 -0.29
CA PHE A 443 18.53 0.97 -1.41
C PHE A 443 18.21 2.30 -2.11
N ALA A 444 16.94 2.69 -2.16
CA ALA A 444 16.52 3.98 -2.72
C ALA A 444 17.04 5.19 -1.93
N GLY A 445 17.57 4.98 -0.71
CA GLY A 445 18.23 6.03 0.08
C GLY A 445 19.35 6.76 -0.66
N VAL A 446 20.07 6.08 -1.55
CA VAL A 446 21.12 6.71 -2.36
C VAL A 446 20.53 7.78 -3.28
N PHE A 447 19.41 7.48 -3.95
CA PHE A 447 18.72 8.44 -4.82
C PHE A 447 18.14 9.60 -4.01
N SER A 448 17.58 9.30 -2.83
CA SER A 448 17.09 10.31 -1.89
C SER A 448 18.14 11.37 -1.57
N GLY A 449 19.33 10.91 -1.17
CA GLY A 449 20.47 11.77 -0.88
C GLY A 449 20.95 12.54 -2.11
N TYR A 450 21.04 11.87 -3.27
CA TYR A 450 21.49 12.50 -4.52
C TYR A 450 20.61 13.69 -4.92
N PHE A 451 19.30 13.49 -5.04
CA PHE A 451 18.38 14.55 -5.46
C PHE A 451 18.29 15.67 -4.44
N SER A 452 18.23 15.35 -3.14
CA SER A 452 18.24 16.35 -2.07
C SER A 452 19.52 17.18 -2.07
N GLY A 453 20.69 16.54 -2.16
CA GLY A 453 21.99 17.21 -2.18
C GLY A 453 22.20 18.11 -3.40
N SER A 454 21.79 17.65 -4.59
CA SER A 454 21.89 18.43 -5.83
C SER A 454 20.93 19.62 -5.85
N LEU A 455 19.70 19.45 -5.37
CA LEU A 455 18.73 20.54 -5.27
C LEU A 455 19.16 21.58 -4.20
N TYR A 456 19.64 21.12 -3.05
CA TYR A 456 20.16 22.01 -1.99
C TYR A 456 21.37 22.83 -2.46
N LYS A 457 22.25 22.23 -3.27
CA LYS A 457 23.36 22.94 -3.92
C LYS A 457 22.85 23.99 -4.90
N THR A 458 21.80 23.67 -5.67
CA THR A 458 21.16 24.59 -6.62
C THR A 458 20.56 25.81 -5.93
N PHE A 459 20.07 25.66 -4.70
CA PHE A 459 19.60 26.77 -3.86
C PHE A 459 20.71 27.61 -3.22
N GLY A 460 21.99 27.30 -3.46
CA GLY A 460 23.12 27.99 -2.83
C GLY A 460 23.39 27.56 -1.38
N GLY A 461 22.87 26.40 -0.95
CA GLY A 461 23.05 25.90 0.40
C GLY A 461 24.50 25.50 0.72
N VAL A 462 25.02 25.97 1.86
CA VAL A 462 26.41 25.71 2.30
C VAL A 462 26.50 24.47 3.18
N SER A 463 25.53 24.27 4.09
CA SER A 463 25.56 23.22 5.11
C SER A 463 24.97 21.89 4.64
N TRP A 464 25.59 21.26 3.64
CA TRP A 464 25.09 20.01 3.02
C TRP A 464 24.96 18.84 4.01
N ARG A 465 25.81 18.77 5.04
CA ARG A 465 25.73 17.73 6.09
C ARG A 465 24.43 17.82 6.90
N LYS A 466 23.99 19.05 7.24
CA LYS A 466 22.72 19.27 7.95
C LYS A 466 21.54 18.88 7.08
N ASN A 467 21.55 19.27 5.80
CA ASN A 467 20.54 18.89 4.82
C ASN A 467 20.43 17.35 4.66
N THR A 468 21.57 16.67 4.63
CA THR A 468 21.65 15.21 4.56
C THR A 468 20.97 14.55 5.77
N LEU A 469 21.27 15.03 6.99
CA LEU A 469 20.66 14.50 8.21
C LEU A 469 19.14 14.72 8.24
N ILE A 470 18.66 15.89 7.83
CA ILE A 470 17.22 16.16 7.71
C ILE A 470 16.59 15.19 6.70
N THR A 471 17.21 14.98 5.54
CA THR A 471 16.71 14.05 4.52
C THR A 471 16.63 12.61 5.03
N ALA A 472 17.65 12.16 5.78
CA ALA A 472 17.72 10.79 6.27
C ALA A 472 16.81 10.51 7.47
N LEU A 473 16.49 11.54 8.27
CA LEU A 473 15.80 11.39 9.55
C LEU A 473 14.35 11.86 9.54
N PHE A 474 13.99 12.86 8.72
CA PHE A 474 12.70 13.52 8.84
C PHE A 474 11.54 12.58 8.48
N PHE A 475 11.47 12.09 7.24
CA PHE A 475 10.38 11.22 6.83
C PHE A 475 10.43 9.83 7.48
N PRO A 476 11.57 9.09 7.44
CA PRO A 476 11.63 7.78 8.09
C PRO A 476 11.44 7.84 9.60
N GLY A 477 11.93 8.90 10.26
CA GLY A 477 11.77 9.08 11.70
C GLY A 477 10.34 9.38 12.10
N LEU A 478 9.63 10.24 11.38
CA LEU A 478 8.21 10.49 11.62
C LEU A 478 7.38 9.22 11.40
N ALA A 479 7.65 8.46 10.34
CA ALA A 479 6.98 7.18 10.08
C ALA A 479 7.25 6.15 11.18
N PHE A 480 8.51 6.01 11.61
CA PHE A 480 8.88 5.11 12.70
C PHE A 480 8.23 5.51 14.04
N CYS A 481 8.25 6.80 14.40
CA CYS A 481 7.61 7.29 15.61
C CYS A 481 6.10 7.01 15.61
N LEU A 482 5.41 7.24 14.49
CA LEU A 482 3.99 6.93 14.36
C LEU A 482 3.74 5.43 14.54
N ILE A 483 4.46 4.57 13.81
CA ILE A 483 4.33 3.12 13.91
C ILE A 483 4.63 2.63 15.33
N PHE A 484 5.66 3.17 15.97
CA PHE A 484 6.03 2.83 17.34
C PHE A 484 4.91 3.16 18.33
N ILE A 485 4.32 4.37 18.24
CA ILE A 485 3.20 4.77 19.09
C ILE A 485 2.00 3.85 18.87
N LEU A 486 1.64 3.56 17.62
CA LEU A 486 0.55 2.62 17.32
C LEU A 486 0.84 1.23 17.88
N ASN A 487 2.09 0.76 17.77
CA ASN A 487 2.50 -0.54 18.29
C ASN A 487 2.32 -0.66 19.81
N LEU A 488 2.45 0.44 20.58
CA LEU A 488 2.15 0.43 22.02
C LEU A 488 0.67 0.11 22.31
N PHE A 489 -0.25 0.66 21.52
CA PHE A 489 -1.69 0.35 21.64
C PHE A 489 -1.99 -1.11 21.27
N VAL A 490 -1.31 -1.62 20.23
CA VAL A 490 -1.48 -3.02 19.80
C VAL A 490 -0.93 -4.00 20.84
N TRP A 491 0.22 -3.70 21.46
CA TRP A 491 0.76 -4.49 22.57
C TRP A 491 -0.18 -4.49 23.77
N ALA A 492 -0.78 -3.35 24.11
CA ALA A 492 -1.74 -3.26 25.22
C ALA A 492 -2.97 -4.18 25.01
N GLN A 493 -3.31 -4.50 23.75
CA GLN A 493 -4.40 -5.41 23.39
C GLN A 493 -3.96 -6.87 23.17
N ALA A 494 -2.69 -7.21 23.44
CA ALA A 494 -2.12 -8.54 23.21
C ALA A 494 -2.39 -9.10 21.79
N SER A 495 -2.43 -8.23 20.78
CA SER A 495 -2.72 -8.64 19.40
C SER A 495 -1.47 -9.18 18.69
N SER A 496 -1.64 -10.19 17.83
CA SER A 496 -0.57 -10.76 17.00
C SER A 496 -0.01 -9.78 15.97
N THR A 497 -0.78 -8.74 15.63
CA THR A 497 -0.35 -7.62 14.76
C THR A 497 0.76 -6.78 15.40
N ALA A 498 1.02 -6.93 16.70
CA ALA A 498 2.07 -6.19 17.35
C ALA A 498 3.45 -6.65 16.87
N ILE A 499 4.26 -5.69 16.44
CA ILE A 499 5.63 -5.93 16.00
C ILE A 499 6.45 -6.32 17.25
N PRO A 500 7.14 -7.48 17.25
CA PRO A 500 8.00 -7.87 18.35
C PRO A 500 9.12 -6.85 18.61
N PHE A 501 9.49 -6.67 19.87
CA PHE A 501 10.56 -5.74 20.26
C PHE A 501 11.91 -5.98 19.53
N PRO A 502 12.38 -7.24 19.31
CA PRO A 502 13.60 -7.47 18.53
C PRO A 502 13.51 -6.98 17.09
N THR A 503 12.34 -7.13 16.46
CA THR A 503 12.11 -6.66 15.09
C THR A 503 12.13 -5.14 15.02
N LEU A 504 11.58 -4.44 16.01
CA LEU A 504 11.68 -2.97 16.10
C LEU A 504 13.14 -2.51 16.18
N ILE A 505 13.97 -3.16 17.01
CA ILE A 505 15.41 -2.86 17.07
C ILE A 505 16.06 -3.14 15.71
N GLY A 506 15.72 -4.26 15.06
CA GLY A 506 16.22 -4.60 13.73
C GLY A 506 15.89 -3.53 12.67
N ILE A 507 14.67 -3.00 12.67
CA ILE A 507 14.24 -1.91 11.77
C ILE A 507 15.02 -0.63 12.06
N VAL A 508 15.23 -0.27 13.34
CA VAL A 508 16.03 0.90 13.73
C VAL A 508 17.49 0.75 13.30
N LEU A 509 18.07 -0.43 13.47
CA LEU A 509 19.45 -0.70 13.03
C LEU A 509 19.56 -0.62 11.50
N LEU A 510 18.62 -1.21 10.77
CA LEU A 510 18.56 -1.13 9.31
C LEU A 510 18.39 0.33 8.84
N TRP A 511 17.63 1.15 9.55
CA TRP A 511 17.52 2.59 9.27
C TRP A 511 18.79 3.37 9.61
N LEU A 512 19.34 3.26 10.81
CA LEU A 512 20.45 4.11 11.25
C LEU A 512 21.82 3.64 10.73
N VAL A 513 22.02 2.33 10.58
CA VAL A 513 23.33 1.74 10.20
C VAL A 513 23.46 1.56 8.70
N ILE A 514 22.36 1.27 7.99
CA ILE A 514 22.39 1.01 6.54
C ILE A 514 21.85 2.22 5.79
N GLN A 515 20.60 2.61 6.05
CA GLN A 515 19.92 3.66 5.30
C GLN A 515 20.59 5.05 5.43
N VAL A 516 20.91 5.50 6.64
CA VAL A 516 21.51 6.83 6.85
C VAL A 516 22.85 6.98 6.12
N PRO A 517 23.81 6.02 6.18
CA PRO A 517 25.02 6.08 5.37
C PRO A 517 24.79 6.06 3.85
N LEU A 518 23.81 5.30 3.37
CA LEU A 518 23.43 5.28 1.94
C LEU A 518 22.93 6.66 1.48
N VAL A 519 22.05 7.31 2.27
CA VAL A 519 21.61 8.69 2.01
C VAL A 519 22.78 9.66 2.06
N TYR A 520 23.71 9.48 3.00
CA TYR A 520 24.92 10.30 3.09
C TYR A 520 25.80 10.16 1.85
N ALA A 521 26.04 8.93 1.38
CA ALA A 521 26.81 8.67 0.17
C ALA A 521 26.15 9.33 -1.06
N GLY A 522 24.83 9.19 -1.19
CA GLY A 522 24.04 9.85 -2.22
C GLY A 522 24.16 11.37 -2.17
N SER A 523 24.00 11.98 -1.00
CA SER A 523 24.08 13.43 -0.84
C SER A 523 25.50 13.97 -1.00
N TRP A 524 26.52 13.22 -0.58
CA TRP A 524 27.91 13.57 -0.84
C TRP A 524 28.19 13.61 -2.33
N TYR A 525 27.73 12.60 -3.09
CA TYR A 525 27.87 12.59 -4.55
C TYR A 525 27.07 13.74 -5.20
N GLY A 526 25.81 13.92 -4.80
CA GLY A 526 24.92 14.98 -5.31
C GLY A 526 25.43 16.40 -5.02
N PHE A 527 26.14 16.61 -3.91
CA PHE A 527 26.67 17.93 -3.55
C PHE A 527 28.10 18.16 -4.08
N MET A 528 29.01 17.19 -3.94
CA MET A 528 30.42 17.37 -4.29
C MET A 528 30.72 17.11 -5.76
N ARG A 529 30.10 16.10 -6.37
CA ARG A 529 30.42 15.65 -7.74
C ARG A 529 29.43 16.15 -8.77
N ALA A 530 28.14 16.23 -8.42
CA ALA A 530 27.14 16.67 -9.38
C ALA A 530 27.23 18.18 -9.65
N LYS A 531 26.98 18.56 -10.89
CA LYS A 531 26.84 19.97 -11.28
C LYS A 531 25.52 20.52 -10.71
N PRO A 532 25.50 21.74 -10.15
CA PRO A 532 24.25 22.44 -9.85
C PRO A 532 23.36 22.49 -11.09
N TRP A 533 22.04 22.50 -10.89
CA TRP A 533 21.14 22.70 -12.01
C TRP A 533 21.26 24.15 -12.49
N GLU A 534 21.77 24.32 -13.71
CA GLU A 534 22.01 25.64 -14.29
C GLU A 534 20.68 26.30 -14.67
N HIS A 535 20.42 27.46 -14.08
CA HIS A 535 19.27 28.29 -14.39
C HIS A 535 19.54 29.13 -15.65
N PRO A 536 18.60 29.22 -16.60
CA PRO A 536 18.79 29.92 -17.86
C PRO A 536 18.89 31.44 -17.71
N THR A 537 18.26 32.01 -16.67
CA THR A 537 18.24 33.46 -16.42
C THR A 537 18.85 33.78 -15.06
N LYS A 538 19.50 34.95 -14.97
CA LYS A 538 20.02 35.48 -13.70
C LYS A 538 18.88 36.16 -12.93
N THR A 539 18.91 36.00 -11.61
CA THR A 539 17.92 36.64 -10.74
C THR A 539 18.23 38.12 -10.55
N SER A 540 17.20 38.98 -10.63
CA SER A 540 17.28 40.40 -10.29
C SER A 540 17.57 40.59 -8.80
N SER A 541 18.19 41.72 -8.44
CA SER A 541 18.47 42.05 -7.03
C SER A 541 17.20 42.42 -6.26
N ILE A 542 16.26 43.11 -6.91
CA ILE A 542 15.01 43.59 -6.32
C ILE A 542 13.85 42.68 -6.76
N PRO A 543 13.08 42.10 -5.82
CA PRO A 543 11.91 41.30 -6.17
C PRO A 543 10.81 42.19 -6.76
N ARG A 544 10.22 41.75 -7.88
CA ARG A 544 9.01 42.38 -8.43
C ARG A 544 7.82 42.23 -7.47
N GLN A 545 6.99 43.26 -7.36
CA GLN A 545 5.73 43.18 -6.61
C GLN A 545 4.72 42.31 -7.36
N ILE A 546 4.07 41.39 -6.64
CA ILE A 546 3.09 40.47 -7.21
C ILE A 546 1.72 41.17 -7.25
N PRO A 547 1.04 41.22 -8.42
CA PRO A 547 -0.28 41.82 -8.52
C PRO A 547 -1.33 41.02 -7.73
N PRO A 548 -2.44 41.64 -7.31
CA PRO A 548 -3.50 40.95 -6.58
C PRO A 548 -4.05 39.78 -7.41
N GLN A 549 -3.95 38.58 -6.83
CA GLN A 549 -4.35 37.34 -7.48
C GLN A 549 -5.82 37.02 -7.22
N PRO A 550 -6.51 36.34 -8.15
CA PRO A 550 -7.83 35.79 -7.85
C PRO A 550 -7.72 34.68 -6.80
N TRP A 551 -8.80 34.44 -6.06
CA TRP A 551 -8.81 33.57 -4.88
C TRP A 551 -8.26 32.16 -5.14
N TYR A 552 -8.51 31.60 -6.33
CA TYR A 552 -8.10 30.24 -6.70
C TYR A 552 -6.59 30.10 -6.99
N LEU A 553 -5.87 31.21 -7.22
CA LEU A 553 -4.44 31.21 -7.53
C LEU A 553 -3.56 31.45 -6.31
N HIS A 554 -4.06 32.17 -5.30
CA HIS A 554 -3.33 32.50 -4.07
C HIS A 554 -3.72 31.62 -2.86
N SER A 555 -4.92 31.03 -2.86
CA SER A 555 -5.41 30.25 -1.71
C SER A 555 -4.95 28.79 -1.77
N VAL A 556 -4.64 28.23 -0.59
CA VAL A 556 -4.45 26.78 -0.38
C VAL A 556 -5.66 26.00 -0.90
N GLN A 557 -6.87 26.60 -0.86
CA GLN A 557 -8.10 26.02 -1.40
C GLN A 557 -8.02 25.74 -2.91
N GLY A 558 -7.39 26.62 -3.68
CA GLY A 558 -7.18 26.42 -5.11
C GLY A 558 -6.25 25.23 -5.39
N THR A 559 -5.21 25.07 -4.57
CA THR A 559 -4.30 23.91 -4.65
C THR A 559 -5.05 22.61 -4.35
N ILE A 560 -5.91 22.58 -3.33
CA ILE A 560 -6.74 21.40 -3.03
C ILE A 560 -7.66 21.06 -4.21
N LEU A 561 -8.27 22.07 -4.85
CA LEU A 561 -9.17 21.86 -5.97
C LEU A 561 -8.47 21.20 -7.18
N THR A 562 -7.23 21.59 -7.48
CA THR A 562 -6.45 20.96 -8.57
C THR A 562 -6.23 19.46 -8.37
N GLY A 563 -6.22 18.99 -7.12
CA GLY A 563 -6.08 17.58 -6.77
C GLY A 563 -7.27 16.69 -7.10
N LEU A 564 -8.41 17.28 -7.47
CA LEU A 564 -9.62 16.54 -7.82
C LEU A 564 -9.45 15.74 -9.13
N ALA A 565 -8.70 16.27 -10.09
CA ALA A 565 -8.46 15.57 -11.37
C ALA A 565 -7.61 14.29 -11.20
N PRO A 566 -6.42 14.32 -10.53
CA PRO A 566 -5.70 13.09 -10.25
C PRO A 566 -6.47 12.12 -9.33
N PHE A 567 -7.30 12.64 -8.42
CA PHE A 567 -8.19 11.80 -7.61
C PHE A 567 -9.25 11.09 -8.47
N ALA A 568 -9.89 11.78 -9.42
CA ALA A 568 -10.87 11.17 -10.33
C ALA A 568 -10.26 10.06 -11.19
N VAL A 569 -9.00 10.24 -11.64
CA VAL A 569 -8.21 9.22 -12.35
C VAL A 569 -7.92 8.00 -11.49
N LEU A 570 -7.71 8.19 -10.19
CA LEU A 570 -7.40 7.11 -9.25
C LEU A 570 -8.66 6.43 -8.67
N PHE A 571 -9.81 7.10 -8.69
CA PHE A 571 -10.98 6.76 -7.87
C PHE A 571 -11.45 5.31 -8.03
N ILE A 572 -11.63 4.82 -9.26
CA ILE A 572 -12.18 3.48 -9.47
C ILE A 572 -11.22 2.38 -8.96
N GLU A 573 -9.92 2.49 -9.25
CA GLU A 573 -8.93 1.54 -8.72
C GLU A 573 -8.80 1.65 -7.20
N LEU A 574 -8.94 2.86 -6.65
CA LEU A 574 -8.97 3.08 -5.20
C LEU A 574 -10.11 2.26 -4.56
N LEU A 575 -11.31 2.20 -5.18
CA LEU A 575 -12.41 1.36 -4.68
C LEU A 575 -11.99 -0.12 -4.58
N PHE A 576 -11.32 -0.64 -5.61
CA PHE A 576 -10.86 -2.03 -5.64
C PHE A 576 -9.77 -2.30 -4.60
N VAL A 577 -8.81 -1.39 -4.47
CA VAL A 577 -7.75 -1.50 -3.44
C VAL A 577 -8.38 -1.47 -2.05
N PHE A 578 -9.34 -0.57 -1.79
CA PHE A 578 -10.00 -0.46 -0.49
C PHE A 578 -10.87 -1.67 -0.16
N LYS A 579 -11.58 -2.21 -1.16
CA LYS A 579 -12.36 -3.43 -1.00
C LYS A 579 -11.46 -4.60 -0.61
N ASN A 580 -10.37 -4.84 -1.34
CA ASN A 580 -9.49 -5.98 -1.08
C ASN A 580 -8.62 -5.80 0.18
N LEU A 581 -8.20 -4.57 0.51
CA LEU A 581 -7.31 -4.34 1.65
C LEU A 581 -8.06 -4.22 2.98
N TRP A 582 -9.26 -3.62 2.99
CA TRP A 582 -10.00 -3.32 4.22
C TRP A 582 -11.27 -4.15 4.44
N GLN A 583 -12.02 -4.53 3.39
CA GLN A 583 -13.27 -5.29 3.52
C GLN A 583 -13.05 -6.79 3.39
N ASP A 584 -12.38 -7.24 2.33
CA ASP A 584 -12.07 -8.64 2.09
C ASP A 584 -10.62 -8.90 2.54
N LYS A 585 -10.31 -8.85 3.84
CA LYS A 585 -8.92 -8.96 4.36
C LYS A 585 -8.19 -10.25 3.96
N SER A 586 -8.94 -11.22 3.47
CA SER A 586 -8.48 -12.51 2.96
C SER A 586 -8.27 -12.54 1.43
N GLY A 587 -8.71 -11.51 0.70
CA GLY A 587 -8.56 -11.34 -0.74
C GLY A 587 -7.16 -10.83 -1.09
N TYR A 588 -6.33 -11.71 -1.65
CA TYR A 588 -5.05 -11.29 -2.21
C TYR A 588 -5.32 -10.48 -3.49
N TYR A 589 -5.04 -9.17 -3.47
CA TYR A 589 -5.09 -8.37 -4.70
C TYR A 589 -3.98 -8.83 -5.64
N TYR A 590 -4.34 -9.52 -6.72
CA TYR A 590 -3.38 -10.13 -7.65
C TYR A 590 -3.22 -9.35 -8.97
N VAL A 591 -3.95 -8.24 -9.12
CA VAL A 591 -4.10 -7.52 -10.39
C VAL A 591 -3.02 -6.42 -10.55
N PHE A 592 -1.76 -6.81 -10.36
CA PHE A 592 -0.62 -5.88 -10.36
C PHE A 592 -0.38 -5.18 -11.71
N GLY A 593 -0.75 -5.83 -12.82
CA GLY A 593 -0.62 -5.25 -14.16
C GLY A 593 -1.48 -3.99 -14.36
N PHE A 594 -2.75 -4.04 -13.93
CA PHE A 594 -3.64 -2.87 -14.00
C PHE A 594 -3.21 -1.79 -13.01
N LEU A 595 -2.78 -2.18 -11.80
CA LEU A 595 -2.23 -1.23 -10.83
C LEU A 595 -1.02 -0.45 -11.40
N SER A 596 -0.13 -1.13 -12.12
CA SER A 596 1.01 -0.49 -12.80
C SER A 596 0.57 0.47 -13.92
N ALA A 597 -0.43 0.07 -14.73
CA ALA A 597 -0.97 0.92 -15.79
C ALA A 597 -1.62 2.19 -15.21
N VAL A 598 -2.47 2.05 -14.18
CA VAL A 598 -3.14 3.18 -13.53
C VAL A 598 -2.15 4.08 -12.80
N THR A 599 -1.14 3.51 -12.13
CA THR A 599 -0.07 4.31 -11.51
C THR A 599 0.66 5.15 -12.56
N THR A 600 0.94 4.58 -13.74
CA THR A 600 1.60 5.33 -14.83
C THR A 600 0.73 6.47 -15.34
N ILE A 601 -0.56 6.23 -15.59
CA ILE A 601 -1.53 7.26 -16.00
C ILE A 601 -1.66 8.35 -14.93
N LEU A 602 -1.65 7.97 -13.66
CA LEU A 602 -1.67 8.91 -12.54
C LEU A 602 -0.45 9.82 -12.54
N MET A 603 0.76 9.27 -12.74
CA MET A 603 1.98 10.10 -12.82
C MET A 603 1.92 11.10 -13.97
N ILE A 604 1.37 10.70 -15.13
CA ILE A 604 1.16 11.59 -16.27
C ILE A 604 0.14 12.68 -15.90
N THR A 605 -1.00 12.31 -15.34
CA THR A 605 -2.06 13.24 -14.93
C THR A 605 -1.55 14.27 -13.91
N VAL A 606 -0.80 13.82 -12.90
CA VAL A 606 -0.17 14.71 -11.90
C VAL A 606 0.78 15.70 -12.59
N SER A 607 1.55 15.24 -13.57
CA SER A 607 2.46 16.09 -14.36
C SER A 607 1.68 17.14 -15.16
N GLU A 608 0.59 16.74 -15.83
CA GLU A 608 -0.26 17.62 -16.64
C GLU A 608 -0.92 18.71 -15.80
N VAL A 609 -1.57 18.32 -14.71
CA VAL A 609 -2.23 19.25 -13.77
C VAL A 609 -1.22 20.23 -13.18
N THR A 610 -0.03 19.75 -12.82
CA THR A 610 1.00 20.62 -12.26
C THR A 610 1.54 21.62 -13.28
N ILE A 611 1.71 21.23 -14.54
CA ILE A 611 2.10 22.15 -15.63
C ILE A 611 1.02 23.22 -15.84
N ILE A 612 -0.26 22.83 -15.92
CA ILE A 612 -1.38 23.77 -16.11
C ILE A 612 -1.45 24.78 -14.95
N ALA A 613 -1.38 24.30 -13.70
CA ALA A 613 -1.43 25.15 -12.52
C ALA A 613 -0.23 26.10 -12.44
N THR A 614 0.98 25.59 -12.69
CA THR A 614 2.21 26.38 -12.68
C THR A 614 2.19 27.43 -13.79
N TYR A 615 1.78 27.08 -15.01
CA TYR A 615 1.66 28.03 -16.11
C TYR A 615 0.63 29.12 -15.82
N SER A 616 -0.53 28.76 -15.27
CA SER A 616 -1.57 29.73 -14.88
C SER A 616 -1.06 30.70 -13.81
N GLN A 617 -0.26 30.22 -12.85
CA GLN A 617 0.38 31.05 -11.84
C GLN A 617 1.41 32.03 -12.43
N LEU A 618 2.22 31.56 -13.38
CA LEU A 618 3.20 32.41 -14.07
C LEU A 618 2.53 33.45 -14.96
N CYS A 619 1.43 33.10 -15.64
CA CYS A 619 0.61 34.05 -16.40
C CYS A 619 0.04 35.16 -15.54
N ALA A 620 -0.23 34.88 -14.27
CA ALA A 620 -0.69 35.87 -13.30
C ALA A 620 0.46 36.62 -12.60
N GLU A 621 1.69 36.57 -13.14
CA GLU A 621 2.87 37.25 -12.62
C GLU A 621 3.31 36.81 -11.20
N ASN A 622 2.94 35.59 -10.76
CA ASN A 622 3.36 35.05 -9.48
C ASN A 622 4.53 34.08 -9.65
N TYR A 623 5.69 34.41 -9.09
CA TYR A 623 6.90 33.59 -9.17
C TYR A 623 7.07 32.57 -8.02
N HIS A 624 6.13 32.47 -7.06
CA HIS A 624 6.19 31.53 -5.93
C HIS A 624 5.75 30.09 -6.28
N TRP A 625 6.23 29.56 -7.40
CA TRP A 625 5.81 28.26 -7.93
C TRP A 625 6.46 27.06 -7.23
N TRP A 626 7.57 27.22 -6.51
CA TRP A 626 8.35 26.11 -5.93
C TRP A 626 7.53 25.24 -4.97
N TRP A 627 6.92 25.83 -3.93
CA TRP A 627 6.07 25.09 -2.99
C TRP A 627 4.71 24.77 -3.59
N GLN A 628 4.17 25.68 -4.39
CA GLN A 628 2.85 25.50 -4.99
C GLN A 628 2.83 24.31 -5.94
N SER A 629 3.86 24.09 -6.76
CA SER A 629 3.98 22.92 -7.64
C SER A 629 4.07 21.61 -6.85
N PHE A 630 4.84 21.59 -5.75
CA PHE A 630 4.93 20.44 -4.86
C PHE A 630 3.57 20.12 -4.20
N LEU A 631 2.89 21.15 -3.66
CA LEU A 631 1.58 20.99 -3.03
C LEU A 631 0.48 20.64 -4.04
N THR A 632 0.54 21.17 -5.27
CA THR A 632 -0.38 20.84 -6.36
C THR A 632 -0.25 19.37 -6.74
N GLY A 633 0.98 18.86 -6.92
CA GLY A 633 1.19 17.44 -7.19
C GLY A 633 0.68 16.53 -6.06
N GLY A 634 0.90 16.94 -4.81
CA GLY A 634 0.48 16.20 -3.61
C GLY A 634 -0.99 16.37 -3.21
N SER A 635 -1.72 17.33 -3.78
CA SER A 635 -3.05 17.75 -3.33
C SER A 635 -4.12 16.65 -3.41
N SER A 636 -3.97 15.69 -4.33
CA SER A 636 -4.87 14.54 -4.45
C SER A 636 -4.88 13.66 -3.20
N ALA A 637 -3.83 13.67 -2.37
CA ALA A 637 -3.77 12.95 -1.11
C ALA A 637 -4.87 13.39 -0.12
N PHE A 638 -5.26 14.67 -0.16
CA PHE A 638 -6.35 15.20 0.65
C PHE A 638 -7.69 14.53 0.29
N TRP A 639 -7.97 14.41 -1.01
CA TRP A 639 -9.21 13.78 -1.50
C TRP A 639 -9.24 12.29 -1.20
N VAL A 640 -8.09 11.60 -1.30
CA VAL A 640 -7.97 10.20 -0.87
C VAL A 640 -8.26 10.07 0.63
N PHE A 641 -7.71 10.94 1.48
CA PHE A 641 -8.00 10.89 2.92
C PHE A 641 -9.45 11.23 3.26
N ALA A 642 -10.05 12.20 2.58
CA ALA A 642 -11.48 12.51 2.71
C ALA A 642 -12.36 11.31 2.32
N TYR A 643 -11.97 10.59 1.27
CA TYR A 643 -12.60 9.34 0.88
C TYR A 643 -12.42 8.26 1.96
N CYS A 644 -11.26 8.14 2.61
CA CYS A 644 -11.07 7.22 3.75
C CYS A 644 -12.06 7.48 4.89
N ILE A 645 -12.32 8.76 5.21
CA ILE A 645 -13.29 9.14 6.23
C ILE A 645 -14.69 8.71 5.81
N TRP A 646 -15.09 9.02 4.58
CA TRP A 646 -16.39 8.61 4.05
C TRP A 646 -16.54 7.08 4.06
N TYR A 647 -15.54 6.36 3.55
CA TYR A 647 -15.53 4.90 3.49
C TYR A 647 -15.63 4.26 4.88
N TYR A 648 -14.96 4.84 5.88
CA TYR A 648 -15.05 4.38 7.26
C TYR A 648 -16.48 4.40 7.81
N TYR A 649 -17.24 5.48 7.57
CA TYR A 649 -18.60 5.60 8.11
C TYR A 649 -19.65 4.84 7.32
N PHE A 650 -19.51 4.73 6.00
CA PHE A 650 -20.56 4.18 5.13
C PHE A 650 -20.33 2.73 4.71
N HIS A 651 -19.09 2.25 4.72
CA HIS A 651 -18.75 0.93 4.17
C HIS A 651 -18.01 0.00 5.13
N LEU A 652 -17.39 0.54 6.19
CA LEU A 652 -16.66 -0.26 7.17
C LEU A 652 -17.43 -0.35 8.48
N HIS A 653 -17.74 -1.57 8.91
CA HIS A 653 -18.34 -1.84 10.21
C HIS A 653 -17.26 -2.10 11.27
N ILE A 654 -16.29 -1.18 11.38
CA ILE A 654 -15.20 -1.34 12.34
C ILE A 654 -15.68 -1.02 13.76
N THR A 655 -15.48 -1.96 14.69
CA THR A 655 -15.77 -1.78 16.11
C THR A 655 -14.49 -1.60 16.93
N GLY A 656 -14.60 -0.81 18.00
CA GLY A 656 -13.54 -0.60 18.99
C GLY A 656 -12.59 0.56 18.66
N PHE A 657 -12.21 1.30 19.70
CA PHE A 657 -11.37 2.50 19.60
C PHE A 657 -10.00 2.24 18.95
N VAL A 658 -9.31 1.17 19.36
CA VAL A 658 -7.97 0.85 18.85
C VAL A 658 -8.02 0.52 17.35
N SER A 659 -9.03 -0.22 16.90
CA SER A 659 -9.22 -0.52 15.47
C SER A 659 -9.44 0.74 14.64
N SER A 660 -10.25 1.68 15.13
CA SER A 660 -10.48 2.98 14.48
C SER A 660 -9.19 3.82 14.43
N LEU A 661 -8.44 3.88 15.54
CA LEU A 661 -7.17 4.60 15.62
C LEU A 661 -6.15 4.06 14.60
N LEU A 662 -6.02 2.73 14.51
CA LEU A 662 -5.15 2.07 13.54
C LEU A 662 -5.56 2.38 12.10
N PHE A 663 -6.86 2.29 11.78
CA PHE A 663 -7.36 2.60 10.44
C PHE A 663 -7.03 4.03 10.00
N PHE A 664 -7.36 5.03 10.82
CA PHE A 664 -7.12 6.44 10.47
C PHE A 664 -5.62 6.76 10.41
N SER A 665 -4.82 6.21 11.32
CA SER A 665 -3.38 6.49 11.37
C SER A 665 -2.62 5.85 10.21
N TYR A 666 -2.94 4.59 9.86
CA TYR A 666 -2.37 3.95 8.68
C TYR A 666 -2.84 4.59 7.38
N SER A 667 -4.12 5.01 7.30
CA SER A 667 -4.64 5.75 6.15
C SER A 667 -3.96 7.10 5.98
N PHE A 668 -3.73 7.83 7.08
CA PHE A 668 -2.99 9.09 7.06
C PHE A 668 -1.54 8.89 6.59
N LEU A 669 -0.85 7.88 7.13
CA LEU A 669 0.52 7.55 6.71
C LEU A 669 0.57 7.19 5.21
N ALA A 670 -0.37 6.38 4.72
CA ALA A 670 -0.47 6.05 3.30
C ALA A 670 -0.71 7.29 2.43
N CYS A 671 -1.58 8.20 2.85
CA CYS A 671 -1.82 9.47 2.14
C CYS A 671 -0.59 10.38 2.18
N ALA A 672 0.18 10.42 3.27
CA ALA A 672 1.41 11.19 3.37
C ALA A 672 2.51 10.64 2.45
N VAL A 673 2.69 9.32 2.42
CA VAL A 673 3.60 8.62 1.48
C VAL A 673 3.21 8.95 0.03
N TYR A 674 1.92 8.79 -0.29
CA TYR A 674 1.36 9.08 -1.61
C TYR A 674 1.58 10.54 -2.00
N GLY A 675 1.22 11.49 -1.13
CA GLY A 675 1.37 12.93 -1.37
C GLY A 675 2.81 13.39 -1.52
N LEU A 676 3.76 12.78 -0.80
CA LEU A 676 5.18 13.06 -0.94
C LEU A 676 5.72 12.60 -2.31
N LEU A 677 5.29 11.43 -2.77
CA LEU A 677 5.65 10.86 -4.07
C LEU A 677 5.08 11.71 -5.21
N THR A 678 3.77 11.96 -5.22
CA THR A 678 3.11 12.73 -6.27
C THR A 678 3.50 14.21 -6.24
N GLY A 679 3.70 14.80 -5.06
CA GLY A 679 4.23 16.15 -4.90
C GLY A 679 5.64 16.31 -5.45
N THR A 680 6.50 15.30 -5.29
CA THR A 680 7.84 15.31 -5.89
C THR A 680 7.80 15.25 -7.41
N VAL A 681 6.91 14.45 -7.99
CA VAL A 681 6.73 14.42 -9.44
C VAL A 681 6.14 15.72 -9.97
N GLY A 682 5.17 16.31 -9.28
CA GLY A 682 4.67 17.65 -9.59
C GLY A 682 5.79 18.71 -9.57
N PHE A 683 6.63 18.70 -8.54
CA PHE A 683 7.76 19.61 -8.42
C PHE A 683 8.77 19.45 -9.57
N LEU A 684 9.22 18.22 -9.85
CA LEU A 684 10.22 17.96 -10.88
C LEU A 684 9.71 18.28 -12.29
N THR A 685 8.42 18.05 -12.54
CA THR A 685 7.77 18.36 -13.82
C THR A 685 7.63 19.87 -14.01
N ALA A 686 7.19 20.61 -12.98
CA ALA A 686 7.20 22.07 -12.98
C ALA A 686 8.61 22.64 -13.19
N TYR A 687 9.60 22.11 -12.48
CA TYR A 687 10.99 22.54 -12.62
C TYR A 687 11.51 22.34 -14.05
N ALA A 688 11.26 21.18 -14.64
CA ALA A 688 11.65 20.87 -16.02
C ALA A 688 10.92 21.77 -17.03
N PHE A 689 9.62 22.00 -16.85
CA PHE A 689 8.82 22.88 -17.69
C PHE A 689 9.33 24.33 -17.65
N ILE A 690 9.53 24.88 -16.45
CA ILE A 690 10.01 26.25 -16.24
C ILE A 690 11.40 26.44 -16.85
N ARG A 691 12.33 25.52 -16.57
CA ARG A 691 13.68 25.58 -17.17
C ARG A 691 13.61 25.58 -18.69
N ARG A 692 12.68 24.83 -19.28
CA ARG A 692 12.52 24.79 -20.73
C ARG A 692 11.97 26.11 -21.28
N ILE A 693 10.86 26.63 -20.74
CA ILE A 693 10.24 27.86 -21.26
C ILE A 693 11.15 29.08 -21.10
N TYR A 694 11.93 29.20 -20.02
CA TYR A 694 12.85 30.33 -19.83
C TYR A 694 14.20 30.13 -20.51
N SER A 695 14.59 28.89 -20.88
CA SER A 695 15.77 28.68 -21.74
C SER A 695 15.57 29.17 -23.17
N SER A 696 14.30 29.26 -23.63
CA SER A 696 13.96 29.82 -24.93
C SER A 696 13.86 31.35 -24.93
N VAL A 697 13.66 31.99 -23.77
CA VAL A 697 13.59 33.45 -23.68
C VAL A 697 15.01 34.02 -23.77
N LYS A 698 15.35 34.64 -24.89
CA LYS A 698 16.58 35.45 -24.99
C LYS A 698 16.34 36.76 -24.26
N VAL A 699 17.07 36.95 -23.17
CA VAL A 699 17.19 38.23 -22.46
C VAL A 699 18.60 38.70 -22.75
N ASP A 700 18.76 39.54 -23.79
CA ASP A 700 20.02 40.23 -24.08
C ASP A 700 20.17 41.47 -23.18
#